data_AF-A0A2Z4ZHZ2-F1
#
_entry.id   AF-A0A2Z4ZHZ2-F1
#
_cell.length_a   1.000
_cell.length_b   1.000
_cell.length_c   1.000
_cell.angle_alpha   90.00
_cell.angle_beta   90.00
_cell.angle_gamma   90.00
#
_symmetry.space_group_name_H-M   'P 1'
#
loop_
_entity.id
_entity.type
_entity.pdbx_description
1 polymer ?
#
loop_
_entity_poly.entity_id
_entity_poly.type
_entity_poly.pdbx_seq_one_letter_code
_entity_poly.pdbx_strand_id
1 'polypeptide(L)'
;MALLAVVCLGLLMGLAARLGFLAMGRGIARVTVGAVFGLGFSLGRALPEWWGILVAIVGIIVGLACVSSWERRLGLAPVSSQGPSAWGGSEPLLTPEGEPIRVFNHGEIAMGGPTYCDYLFPDGVLLQGIGSSAVFSRDGRYFAAPVPSRQAWGLVVLDRQQRQLYRCADSELWELDTFDLDLLSGRHSPLVDNGVRETRLDELLQTASVTPLVPVGDLWLEADCHPEQTFERRSADGQQCLQGNISLPSTFRDLAQPLEPLLSPRYTVSVNGQPSDLLMAADAPLVWSTDQRALVCLAQQQSGHEEGDLYWLWQLDTGWRALPSPWVKSAAEPSFYWHELLSLDADHVRIGAYLDYPRPGSGRYGYRLDSIHGDTETQTDHDAQGRVQVGEFKLTRMAIAMPLDSRGVRGDSFVETQPMLGGACAHLIWLGDNRDGLGGYRCRIGDWHLPGSWLLDHRVSDCGRYLALLPFEHSTTVTTHGVIADAKEQRLLEGPSMWVERILDFRDGRLSLAAVQGRLDSNRDSSPLQRFNVAAPEVGSDSSFFRPNEQSRLFYNTVQLQPTASQLSAVEPWRLVDRPQAATAEGDFIQPAPNDQDAAWLFGSETEYADSWVRAGTPRLGGHLLTASGCALIDLAPSMAWSPNSRYLALTCMATDVAEQCGSYRGWQLLLLDVQAHTLRIHPQWLGNRPQFESFDEEQVQIRCFEHDWETESSEDQGSVQSLLLDALLQLPAEQLIGQDGLWLRSSQANLAFAWQALALPATRYFERGSL
;
A
#
# COMPACT_ATOMS: atom_id res chain seq x y z
N MET A 1 -35.91 -50.28 17.40
CA MET A 1 -36.89 -50.00 16.32
C MET A 1 -36.29 -49.15 15.20
N ALA A 2 -35.78 -47.94 15.45
CA ALA A 2 -35.21 -47.08 14.41
C ALA A 2 -34.04 -47.73 13.63
N LEU A 3 -33.13 -48.44 14.32
CA LEU A 3 -32.02 -49.14 13.67
C LEU A 3 -32.51 -50.24 12.71
N LEU A 4 -33.55 -50.96 13.12
CA LEU A 4 -34.14 -52.04 12.35
C LEU A 4 -34.83 -51.51 11.08
N ALA A 5 -35.45 -50.32 11.16
CA ALA A 5 -36.01 -49.63 10.00
C ALA A 5 -34.94 -49.23 8.97
N VAL A 6 -33.80 -48.67 9.43
CA VAL A 6 -32.67 -48.31 8.54
C VAL A 6 -32.11 -49.55 7.84
N VAL A 7 -31.93 -50.66 8.57
CA VAL A 7 -31.42 -51.92 7.99
C VAL A 7 -32.41 -52.53 7.00
N CYS A 8 -33.70 -52.58 7.33
CA CYS A 8 -34.73 -53.10 6.42
C CYS A 8 -34.86 -52.26 5.14
N LEU A 9 -34.81 -50.93 5.25
CA LEU A 9 -34.86 -50.04 4.09
C LEU A 9 -33.59 -50.14 3.23
N GLY A 10 -32.41 -50.27 3.84
CA GLY A 10 -31.15 -50.52 3.13
C GLY A 10 -31.13 -51.86 2.38
N LEU A 11 -31.75 -52.91 2.96
CA LEU A 11 -31.92 -54.21 2.30
C LEU A 11 -32.93 -54.14 1.15
N LEU A 12 -34.06 -53.44 1.34
CA LEU A 12 -35.05 -53.19 0.28
C LEU A 12 -34.45 -52.38 -0.87
N MET A 13 -33.60 -51.40 -0.58
CA MET A 13 -32.87 -50.64 -1.59
C MET A 13 -31.93 -51.54 -2.39
N GLY A 14 -31.19 -52.43 -1.73
CA GLY A 14 -30.33 -53.42 -2.40
C GLY A 14 -31.11 -54.43 -3.23
N LEU A 15 -32.29 -54.85 -2.77
CA LEU A 15 -33.17 -55.78 -3.49
C LEU A 15 -33.77 -55.10 -4.74
N ALA A 16 -34.23 -53.85 -4.62
CA ALA A 16 -34.76 -53.06 -5.73
C ALA A 16 -33.69 -52.80 -6.80
N ALA A 17 -32.46 -52.50 -6.39
CA ALA A 17 -31.33 -52.33 -7.31
C ALA A 17 -30.96 -53.64 -8.03
N ARG A 18 -30.90 -54.78 -7.32
CA ARG A 18 -30.63 -56.09 -7.94
C ARG A 18 -31.72 -56.57 -8.91
N LEU A 19 -32.96 -56.16 -8.68
CA LEU A 19 -34.09 -56.47 -9.56
C LEU A 19 -34.27 -55.47 -10.71
N GLY A 20 -33.39 -54.46 -10.84
CA GLY A 20 -33.38 -53.48 -11.94
C GLY A 20 -34.36 -52.31 -11.77
N PHE A 21 -35.05 -52.19 -10.64
CA PHE A 21 -36.00 -51.11 -10.38
C PHE A 21 -35.31 -49.86 -9.80
N LEU A 22 -34.45 -49.23 -10.60
CA LEU A 22 -33.57 -48.14 -10.16
C LEU A 22 -34.33 -46.90 -9.62
N ALA A 23 -35.45 -46.53 -10.23
CA ALA A 23 -36.27 -45.41 -9.75
C ALA A 23 -36.89 -45.68 -8.37
N MET A 24 -37.35 -46.91 -8.14
CA MET A 24 -37.87 -47.35 -6.85
C MET A 24 -36.74 -47.44 -5.82
N GLY A 25 -35.54 -47.89 -6.22
CA GLY A 25 -34.33 -47.87 -5.40
C GLY A 25 -33.96 -46.46 -4.91
N ARG A 26 -33.97 -45.46 -5.80
CA ARG A 26 -33.76 -44.04 -5.44
C ARG A 26 -34.84 -43.50 -4.50
N GLY A 27 -36.10 -43.90 -4.71
CA GLY A 27 -37.20 -43.55 -3.81
C GLY A 27 -37.01 -44.10 -2.39
N ILE A 28 -36.62 -45.38 -2.28
CA ILE A 28 -36.32 -46.04 -1.00
C ILE A 28 -35.11 -45.41 -0.31
N ALA A 29 -34.11 -44.95 -1.08
CA ALA A 29 -32.94 -44.29 -0.54
C ALA A 29 -33.28 -42.97 0.19
N ARG A 30 -34.15 -42.14 -0.40
CA ARG A 30 -34.67 -40.91 0.24
C ARG A 30 -35.41 -41.20 1.54
N VAL A 31 -36.20 -42.29 1.58
CA VAL A 31 -36.89 -42.72 2.80
C VAL A 31 -35.90 -43.26 3.85
N THR A 32 -34.82 -43.91 3.41
CA THR A 32 -33.73 -44.40 4.27
C THR A 32 -32.99 -43.25 4.95
N VAL A 33 -32.75 -42.15 4.24
CA VAL A 33 -32.21 -40.90 4.80
C VAL A 33 -33.09 -40.39 5.95
N GLY A 34 -34.41 -40.31 5.75
CA GLY A 34 -35.35 -39.93 6.81
C GLY A 34 -35.29 -40.87 8.03
N ALA A 35 -35.15 -42.19 7.80
CA ALA A 35 -34.99 -43.16 8.87
C ALA A 35 -33.67 -43.02 9.64
N VAL A 36 -32.58 -42.60 8.97
CA VAL A 36 -31.28 -42.29 9.60
C VAL A 36 -31.39 -41.09 10.53
N PHE A 37 -32.08 -40.02 10.12
CA PHE A 37 -32.36 -38.89 11.02
C PHE A 37 -33.15 -39.34 12.25
N GLY A 38 -34.20 -40.14 12.06
CA GLY A 38 -34.99 -40.71 13.16
C GLY A 38 -34.16 -41.60 14.11
N LEU A 39 -33.19 -42.36 13.58
CA LEU A 39 -32.24 -43.14 14.36
C LEU A 39 -31.29 -42.24 15.16
N GLY A 40 -30.74 -41.20 14.54
CA GLY A 40 -29.85 -40.24 15.20
C GLY A 40 -30.52 -39.55 16.39
N PHE A 41 -31.74 -39.04 16.21
CA PHE A 41 -32.52 -38.44 17.30
C PHE A 41 -32.87 -39.45 18.40
N SER A 42 -33.13 -40.71 18.04
CA SER A 42 -33.39 -41.78 19.03
C SER A 42 -32.16 -42.12 19.85
N LEU A 43 -30.97 -42.14 19.23
CA LEU A 43 -29.68 -42.35 19.91
C LEU A 43 -29.35 -41.17 20.82
N GLY A 44 -29.59 -39.94 20.36
CA GLY A 44 -29.35 -38.74 21.17
C GLY A 44 -30.26 -38.64 22.41
N ARG A 45 -31.50 -39.12 22.32
CA ARG A 45 -32.42 -39.17 23.47
C ARG A 45 -32.13 -40.28 24.48
N ALA A 46 -31.31 -41.27 24.12
CA ALA A 46 -30.98 -42.39 25.00
C ALA A 46 -29.83 -42.08 25.98
N LEU A 47 -29.19 -40.91 25.85
CA LEU A 47 -28.05 -40.49 26.66
C LEU A 47 -28.34 -39.17 27.39
N PRO A 48 -27.83 -38.95 28.63
CA PRO A 48 -28.04 -37.69 29.35
C PRO A 48 -27.15 -36.56 28.81
N GLU A 49 -27.69 -35.33 28.85
CA GLU A 49 -26.97 -34.05 28.63
C GLU A 49 -26.27 -33.90 27.26
N TRP A 50 -25.24 -33.05 27.19
CA TRP A 50 -24.60 -32.52 25.96
C TRP A 50 -24.02 -33.62 25.06
N TRP A 51 -23.70 -34.80 25.62
CA TRP A 51 -23.23 -35.96 24.87
C TRP A 51 -24.28 -36.56 23.94
N GLY A 52 -25.58 -36.43 24.25
CA GLY A 52 -26.65 -36.91 23.38
C GLY A 52 -26.71 -36.18 22.03
N ILE A 53 -26.38 -34.89 22.01
CA ILE A 53 -26.35 -34.09 20.78
C ILE A 53 -25.18 -34.53 19.89
N LEU A 54 -23.98 -34.70 20.46
CA LEU A 54 -22.81 -35.18 19.72
C LEU A 54 -23.03 -36.58 19.12
N VAL A 55 -23.60 -37.50 19.90
CA VAL A 55 -23.90 -38.86 19.41
C VAL A 55 -24.99 -38.87 18.34
N ALA A 56 -25.99 -37.98 18.42
CA ALA A 56 -26.97 -37.82 17.36
C ALA A 56 -26.34 -37.31 16.07
N ILE A 57 -25.50 -36.27 16.14
CA ILE A 57 -24.80 -35.71 14.97
C ILE A 57 -23.89 -36.75 14.33
N VAL A 58 -23.05 -37.44 15.13
CA VAL A 58 -22.16 -38.49 14.62
C VAL A 58 -22.96 -39.63 14.01
N GLY A 59 -24.05 -40.06 14.65
CA GLY A 59 -24.93 -41.12 14.14
C GLY A 59 -25.59 -40.76 12.80
N ILE A 60 -26.01 -39.50 12.63
CA ILE A 60 -26.58 -39.00 11.38
C ILE A 60 -25.49 -38.95 10.29
N ILE A 61 -24.33 -38.36 10.56
CA ILE A 61 -23.24 -38.24 9.58
C ILE A 61 -22.79 -39.62 9.10
N VAL A 62 -22.52 -40.54 10.03
CA VAL A 62 -22.10 -41.91 9.70
C VAL A 62 -23.21 -42.66 8.96
N GLY A 63 -24.47 -42.48 9.37
CA GLY A 63 -25.61 -43.10 8.69
C GLY A 63 -25.79 -42.60 7.26
N LEU A 64 -25.70 -41.29 7.03
CA LEU A 64 -25.78 -40.68 5.69
C LEU A 64 -24.60 -41.12 4.81
N ALA A 65 -23.39 -41.18 5.37
CA ALA A 65 -22.21 -41.68 4.65
C ALA A 65 -22.38 -43.14 4.22
N CYS A 66 -22.92 -44.00 5.09
CA CYS A 66 -23.24 -45.39 4.78
C CYS A 66 -24.30 -45.50 3.68
N VAL A 67 -25.36 -44.69 3.72
CA VAL A 67 -26.40 -44.66 2.67
C VAL A 67 -25.80 -44.22 1.34
N SER A 68 -25.02 -43.13 1.30
CA SER A 68 -24.38 -42.63 0.08
C SER A 68 -23.40 -43.65 -0.51
N SER A 69 -22.60 -44.31 0.33
CA SER A 69 -21.67 -45.38 -0.10
C SER A 69 -22.42 -46.57 -0.68
N TRP A 70 -23.56 -46.93 -0.08
CA TRP A 70 -24.40 -48.03 -0.56
C TRP A 70 -25.13 -47.67 -1.87
N GLU A 71 -25.63 -46.44 -2.03
CA GLU A 71 -26.20 -45.93 -3.29
C GLU A 71 -25.19 -45.99 -4.45
N ARG A 72 -23.94 -45.55 -4.20
CA ARG A 72 -22.86 -45.62 -5.20
C ARG A 72 -22.52 -47.05 -5.58
N ARG A 73 -22.39 -47.96 -4.60
CA ARG A 73 -22.14 -49.40 -4.87
C ARG A 73 -23.27 -50.06 -5.67
N LEU A 74 -24.50 -49.58 -5.51
CA LEU A 74 -25.67 -50.10 -6.22
C LEU A 74 -25.92 -49.42 -7.58
N GLY A 75 -25.09 -48.47 -8.00
CA GLY A 75 -25.24 -47.76 -9.27
C GLY A 75 -26.46 -46.84 -9.33
N LEU A 76 -26.96 -46.39 -8.17
CA LEU A 76 -28.16 -45.55 -8.08
C LEU A 76 -27.85 -44.05 -8.20
N ALA A 77 -26.59 -43.65 -7.94
CA ALA A 77 -26.09 -42.29 -8.07
C ALA A 77 -25.70 -41.97 -9.54
N PRO A 78 -26.06 -40.80 -10.09
CA PRO A 78 -25.59 -40.37 -11.40
C PRO A 78 -24.06 -40.17 -11.38
N VAL A 79 -23.37 -40.63 -12.43
CA VAL A 79 -21.95 -40.38 -12.64
C VAL A 79 -21.84 -39.15 -13.52
N SER A 80 -21.64 -37.97 -12.94
CA SER A 80 -21.16 -36.80 -13.69
C SER A 80 -19.64 -36.84 -13.70
N SER A 81 -19.01 -36.97 -14.86
CA SER A 81 -17.60 -36.62 -15.01
C SER A 81 -17.49 -35.11 -14.87
N GLN A 82 -17.08 -34.63 -13.69
CA GLN A 82 -16.78 -33.22 -13.50
C GLN A 82 -15.52 -32.90 -14.29
N GLY A 83 -15.57 -31.84 -15.10
CA GLY A 83 -14.41 -31.33 -15.81
C GLY A 83 -13.53 -30.42 -14.96
N PRO A 84 -12.58 -29.73 -15.60
CA PRO A 84 -11.61 -28.87 -14.94
C PRO A 84 -12.23 -27.75 -14.09
N SER A 85 -11.60 -27.43 -12.97
CA SER A 85 -12.02 -26.36 -12.05
C SER A 85 -11.74 -24.98 -12.61
N ALA A 86 -12.63 -24.02 -12.36
CA ALA A 86 -12.38 -22.60 -12.65
C ALA A 86 -11.34 -21.97 -11.71
N TRP A 87 -10.98 -22.62 -10.60
CA TRP A 87 -9.93 -22.20 -9.66
C TRP A 87 -8.55 -22.79 -9.97
N GLY A 88 -8.41 -23.42 -11.13
CA GLY A 88 -7.13 -23.88 -11.65
C GLY A 88 -6.68 -25.26 -11.19
N GLY A 89 -5.50 -25.66 -11.66
CA GLY A 89 -4.86 -26.95 -11.32
C GLY A 89 -5.38 -28.14 -12.13
N SER A 90 -6.12 -27.90 -13.20
CA SER A 90 -6.67 -28.92 -14.10
C SER A 90 -6.69 -28.46 -15.56
N GLU A 91 -5.85 -27.47 -15.89
CA GLU A 91 -5.66 -26.96 -17.23
C GLU A 91 -5.19 -28.10 -18.16
N PRO A 92 -5.66 -28.16 -19.42
CA PRO A 92 -5.16 -29.14 -20.36
C PRO A 92 -3.67 -28.87 -20.67
N LEU A 93 -2.83 -29.85 -20.36
CA LEU A 93 -1.38 -29.81 -20.62
C LEU A 93 -1.00 -30.51 -21.93
N LEU A 94 -1.95 -31.20 -22.57
CA LEU A 94 -1.76 -31.95 -23.80
C LEU A 94 -2.93 -31.66 -24.74
N THR A 95 -2.64 -31.60 -26.04
CA THR A 95 -3.70 -31.65 -27.06
C THR A 95 -4.30 -33.05 -27.14
N PRO A 96 -5.47 -33.24 -27.78
CA PRO A 96 -6.05 -34.56 -28.02
C PRO A 96 -5.13 -35.49 -28.81
N GLU A 97 -4.20 -34.94 -29.59
CA GLU A 97 -3.17 -35.68 -30.32
C GLU A 97 -1.98 -36.12 -29.43
N GLY A 98 -1.94 -35.68 -28.17
CA GLY A 98 -0.88 -36.00 -27.22
C GLY A 98 0.33 -35.06 -27.27
N GLU A 99 0.22 -33.92 -27.97
CA GLU A 99 1.28 -32.92 -28.05
C GLU A 99 1.23 -31.97 -26.84
N PRO A 100 2.37 -31.53 -26.30
CA PRO A 100 2.39 -30.69 -25.11
C PRO A 100 1.86 -29.29 -25.39
N ILE A 101 1.05 -28.78 -24.45
CA ILE A 101 0.61 -27.39 -24.38
C ILE A 101 1.39 -26.72 -23.27
N ARG A 102 1.99 -25.57 -23.57
CA ARG A 102 2.69 -24.79 -22.56
C ARG A 102 1.70 -23.80 -21.92
N VAL A 103 1.50 -23.95 -20.62
CA VAL A 103 0.61 -23.10 -19.81
C VAL A 103 1.46 -22.23 -18.88
N PHE A 104 1.27 -20.92 -18.92
CA PHE A 104 2.07 -19.95 -18.16
C PHE A 104 1.28 -18.68 -17.82
N ASN A 105 1.90 -17.71 -17.12
CA ASN A 105 1.26 -16.46 -16.69
C ASN A 105 -0.06 -16.66 -15.90
N HIS A 106 -0.04 -17.57 -14.92
CA HIS A 106 -1.19 -17.82 -14.06
C HIS A 106 -1.50 -16.60 -13.19
N GLY A 107 -2.78 -16.25 -13.11
CA GLY A 107 -3.30 -15.20 -12.23
C GLY A 107 -4.70 -15.52 -11.73
N GLU A 108 -5.20 -14.70 -10.81
CA GLU A 108 -6.55 -14.78 -10.27
C GLU A 108 -7.28 -13.44 -10.49
N ILE A 109 -8.58 -13.48 -10.78
CA ILE A 109 -9.34 -12.24 -10.99
C ILE A 109 -9.53 -11.44 -9.70
N ALA A 110 -9.47 -12.11 -8.55
CA ALA A 110 -9.53 -11.56 -7.20
C ALA A 110 -8.96 -12.58 -6.22
N MET A 111 -8.62 -12.15 -5.00
CA MET A 111 -8.03 -13.01 -3.98
C MET A 111 -8.90 -14.24 -3.70
N GLY A 112 -8.39 -15.43 -4.01
CA GLY A 112 -9.11 -16.71 -3.88
C GLY A 112 -10.20 -16.94 -4.94
N GLY A 113 -10.20 -16.16 -6.02
CA GLY A 113 -11.15 -16.24 -7.11
C GLY A 113 -10.72 -17.19 -8.24
N PRO A 114 -11.55 -17.33 -9.28
CA PRO A 114 -11.20 -18.07 -10.49
C PRO A 114 -9.90 -17.60 -11.15
N THR A 115 -9.21 -18.55 -11.78
CA THR A 115 -7.88 -18.36 -12.35
C THR A 115 -7.91 -18.24 -13.87
N TYR A 116 -6.92 -17.53 -14.41
CA TYR A 116 -6.64 -17.44 -15.83
C TYR A 116 -5.16 -17.71 -16.11
N CYS A 117 -4.84 -18.10 -17.34
CA CYS A 117 -3.50 -18.38 -17.81
C CYS A 117 -3.39 -18.17 -19.33
N ASP A 118 -2.16 -18.24 -19.83
CA ASP A 118 -1.85 -18.20 -21.26
C ASP A 118 -1.60 -19.63 -21.77
N TYR A 119 -2.19 -19.97 -22.92
CA TYR A 119 -2.04 -21.27 -23.59
C TYR A 119 -1.24 -21.11 -24.88
N LEU A 120 -0.04 -21.70 -24.93
CA LEU A 120 0.75 -21.84 -26.14
C LEU A 120 0.66 -23.26 -26.69
N PHE A 121 -0.02 -23.40 -27.83
CA PHE A 121 -0.25 -24.65 -28.52
C PHE A 121 0.96 -25.08 -29.38
N PRO A 122 1.10 -26.39 -29.67
CA PRO A 122 2.22 -26.93 -30.47
C PRO A 122 2.23 -26.46 -31.94
N ASP A 123 1.13 -25.90 -32.44
CA ASP A 123 1.01 -25.30 -33.77
C ASP A 123 1.32 -23.78 -33.78
N GLY A 124 1.70 -23.21 -32.63
CA GLY A 124 2.07 -21.81 -32.48
C GLY A 124 0.91 -20.88 -32.12
N VAL A 125 -0.32 -21.38 -31.98
CA VAL A 125 -1.41 -20.54 -31.46
C VAL A 125 -1.11 -20.15 -30.02
N LEU A 126 -1.21 -18.86 -29.70
CA LEU A 126 -1.08 -18.35 -28.34
C LEU A 126 -2.37 -17.62 -27.96
N LEU A 127 -3.04 -18.09 -26.92
CA LEU A 127 -4.19 -17.42 -26.32
C LEU A 127 -3.80 -16.88 -24.95
N GLN A 128 -4.19 -15.64 -24.66
CA GLN A 128 -3.81 -14.95 -23.43
C GLN A 128 -5.00 -14.72 -22.49
N GLY A 129 -4.76 -14.77 -21.18
CA GLY A 129 -5.75 -14.45 -20.17
C GLY A 129 -7.00 -15.32 -20.22
N ILE A 130 -6.84 -16.59 -20.60
CA ILE A 130 -7.93 -17.55 -20.78
C ILE A 130 -8.16 -18.31 -19.47
N GLY A 131 -9.41 -18.58 -19.13
CA GLY A 131 -9.77 -19.28 -17.89
C GLY A 131 -9.26 -20.72 -17.85
N SER A 132 -8.90 -21.17 -16.66
CA SER A 132 -8.31 -22.51 -16.44
C SER A 132 -9.25 -23.68 -16.74
N SER A 133 -10.57 -23.46 -16.74
CA SER A 133 -11.56 -24.52 -16.99
C SER A 133 -11.76 -24.77 -18.49
N ALA A 134 -10.75 -25.33 -19.14
CA ALA A 134 -10.71 -25.49 -20.59
C ALA A 134 -10.88 -26.95 -21.05
N VAL A 135 -11.55 -27.15 -22.18
CA VAL A 135 -11.80 -28.47 -22.78
C VAL A 135 -11.60 -28.46 -24.29
N PHE A 136 -11.23 -29.61 -24.84
CA PHE A 136 -11.19 -29.84 -26.29
C PHE A 136 -12.46 -30.54 -26.76
N SER A 137 -12.89 -30.22 -27.98
CA SER A 137 -13.86 -31.05 -28.68
C SER A 137 -13.30 -32.45 -28.88
N ARG A 138 -14.20 -33.44 -28.91
CA ARG A 138 -13.83 -34.86 -29.06
C ARG A 138 -12.99 -35.17 -30.32
N ASP A 139 -13.16 -34.40 -31.38
CA ASP A 139 -12.40 -34.50 -32.63
C ASP A 139 -11.10 -33.67 -32.64
N GLY A 140 -10.84 -32.92 -31.56
CA GLY A 140 -9.66 -32.08 -31.35
C GLY A 140 -9.60 -30.80 -32.18
N ARG A 141 -10.63 -30.50 -32.97
CA ARG A 141 -10.71 -29.30 -33.81
C ARG A 141 -10.87 -28.03 -32.99
N TYR A 142 -11.73 -28.06 -31.98
CA TYR A 142 -12.07 -26.90 -31.18
C TYR A 142 -11.46 -26.98 -29.77
N PHE A 143 -11.03 -25.84 -29.27
CA PHE A 143 -10.68 -25.63 -27.87
C PHE A 143 -11.64 -24.60 -27.29
N ALA A 144 -12.30 -24.92 -26.18
CA ALA A 144 -13.23 -24.03 -25.50
C ALA A 144 -12.74 -23.72 -24.09
N ALA A 145 -12.89 -22.47 -23.67
CA ALA A 145 -12.53 -22.05 -22.32
C ALA A 145 -13.31 -20.79 -21.91
N PRO A 146 -13.66 -20.65 -20.62
CA PRO A 146 -14.26 -19.41 -20.12
C PRO A 146 -13.23 -18.27 -20.14
N VAL A 147 -13.72 -17.04 -20.09
CA VAL A 147 -12.92 -15.83 -19.92
C VAL A 147 -13.37 -15.15 -18.62
N PRO A 148 -12.69 -15.43 -17.50
CA PRO A 148 -13.08 -14.92 -16.20
C PRO A 148 -12.81 -13.41 -16.13
N SER A 149 -13.75 -12.64 -15.60
CA SER A 149 -13.59 -11.20 -15.35
C SER A 149 -14.48 -10.76 -14.20
N ARG A 150 -14.10 -9.66 -13.53
CA ARG A 150 -14.88 -9.07 -12.42
C ARG A 150 -16.23 -8.50 -12.86
N GLN A 151 -16.37 -8.13 -14.13
CA GLN A 151 -17.55 -7.41 -14.63
C GLN A 151 -18.48 -8.31 -15.45
N ALA A 152 -17.92 -9.15 -16.32
CA ALA A 152 -18.70 -10.00 -17.21
C ALA A 152 -17.95 -11.31 -17.47
N TRP A 153 -18.65 -12.43 -17.30
CA TRP A 153 -18.11 -13.74 -17.65
C TRP A 153 -18.29 -13.98 -19.15
N GLY A 154 -17.28 -14.54 -19.80
CA GLY A 154 -17.33 -14.85 -21.23
C GLY A 154 -16.92 -16.28 -21.55
N LEU A 155 -17.06 -16.66 -22.80
CA LEU A 155 -16.63 -17.94 -23.35
C LEU A 155 -15.88 -17.71 -24.67
N VAL A 156 -14.76 -18.41 -24.85
CA VAL A 156 -14.05 -18.46 -26.13
C VAL A 156 -14.05 -19.85 -26.71
N VAL A 157 -14.13 -19.93 -28.04
CA VAL A 157 -13.92 -21.15 -28.81
C VAL A 157 -12.86 -20.87 -29.88
N LEU A 158 -11.73 -21.57 -29.82
CA LEU A 158 -10.71 -21.56 -30.87
C LEU A 158 -10.99 -22.68 -31.86
N ASP A 159 -11.19 -22.35 -33.13
CA ASP A 159 -11.08 -23.31 -34.24
C ASP A 159 -9.62 -23.43 -34.66
N ARG A 160 -8.96 -24.53 -34.27
CA ARG A 160 -7.53 -24.74 -34.53
C ARG A 160 -7.23 -24.97 -36.02
N GLN A 161 -8.18 -25.54 -36.76
CA GLN A 161 -7.99 -25.82 -38.19
C GLN A 161 -8.09 -24.54 -39.02
N GLN A 162 -9.04 -23.67 -38.68
CA GLN A 162 -9.22 -22.39 -39.38
C GLN A 162 -8.39 -21.25 -38.77
N ARG A 163 -7.81 -21.46 -37.58
CA ARG A 163 -7.08 -20.46 -36.78
C ARG A 163 -7.92 -19.22 -36.53
N GLN A 164 -9.14 -19.45 -36.06
CA GLN A 164 -10.10 -18.40 -35.74
C GLN A 164 -10.50 -18.51 -34.28
N LEU A 165 -10.49 -17.38 -33.60
CA LEU A 165 -10.97 -17.26 -32.23
C LEU A 165 -12.40 -16.69 -32.26
N TYR A 166 -13.33 -17.42 -31.67
CA TYR A 166 -14.71 -17.03 -31.51
C TYR A 166 -14.92 -16.59 -30.07
N ARG A 167 -15.24 -15.31 -29.86
CA ARG A 167 -15.63 -14.76 -28.55
C ARG A 167 -17.14 -14.80 -28.45
N CYS A 168 -17.65 -15.78 -27.72
CA CYS A 168 -19.08 -16.08 -27.60
C CYS A 168 -19.72 -15.21 -26.51
N ALA A 169 -20.95 -14.76 -26.75
CA ALA A 169 -21.75 -14.03 -25.76
C ALA A 169 -22.46 -15.01 -24.79
N ASP A 170 -21.67 -15.84 -24.09
CA ASP A 170 -22.15 -16.78 -23.08
C ASP A 170 -21.52 -16.44 -21.72
N SER A 171 -22.37 -16.20 -20.72
CA SER A 171 -21.98 -15.93 -19.33
C SER A 171 -22.43 -17.02 -18.35
N GLU A 172 -23.06 -18.08 -18.86
CA GLU A 172 -23.69 -19.13 -18.06
C GLU A 172 -22.71 -20.26 -17.73
N LEU A 173 -21.70 -20.47 -18.56
CA LEU A 173 -20.69 -21.52 -18.39
C LEU A 173 -19.45 -21.00 -17.65
N TRP A 174 -19.37 -21.32 -16.35
CA TRP A 174 -18.21 -21.01 -15.50
C TRP A 174 -17.16 -22.11 -15.49
N GLU A 175 -17.62 -23.36 -15.45
CA GLU A 175 -16.78 -24.54 -15.55
C GLU A 175 -17.22 -25.38 -16.74
N LEU A 176 -16.28 -25.86 -17.54
CA LEU A 176 -16.55 -26.73 -18.68
C LEU A 176 -16.31 -28.18 -18.29
N ASP A 177 -17.29 -29.04 -18.56
CA ASP A 177 -17.25 -30.45 -18.21
C ASP A 177 -16.84 -31.32 -19.41
N THR A 178 -17.56 -31.20 -20.53
CA THR A 178 -17.27 -31.94 -21.77
C THR A 178 -17.61 -31.15 -23.03
N PHE A 179 -16.95 -31.50 -24.15
CA PHE A 179 -17.27 -30.95 -25.46
C PHE A 179 -17.41 -32.11 -26.49
N ASP A 180 -18.65 -32.57 -26.65
CA ASP A 180 -19.00 -33.74 -27.46
C ASP A 180 -19.60 -33.32 -28.81
N LEU A 181 -18.82 -33.50 -29.89
CA LEU A 181 -19.17 -33.17 -31.28
C LEU A 181 -19.60 -31.69 -31.45
N ASP A 182 -20.88 -31.40 -31.25
CA ASP A 182 -21.48 -30.08 -31.40
C ASP A 182 -22.11 -29.56 -30.10
N LEU A 183 -21.94 -30.25 -28.97
CA LEU A 183 -22.52 -29.88 -27.68
C LEU A 183 -21.43 -29.58 -26.66
N LEU A 184 -21.41 -28.35 -26.16
CA LEU A 184 -20.59 -27.94 -25.03
C LEU A 184 -21.42 -28.03 -23.75
N SER A 185 -20.94 -28.79 -22.77
CA SER A 185 -21.58 -28.93 -21.47
C SER A 185 -20.66 -28.46 -20.35
N GLY A 186 -21.27 -27.91 -19.31
CA GLY A 186 -20.55 -27.40 -18.16
C GLY A 186 -21.49 -27.02 -17.02
N ARG A 187 -20.98 -26.22 -16.09
CA ARG A 187 -21.69 -25.78 -14.89
C ARG A 187 -21.59 -24.27 -14.75
N HIS A 188 -22.63 -23.70 -14.17
CA HIS A 188 -22.60 -22.31 -13.72
C HIS A 188 -21.76 -22.18 -12.44
N SER A 189 -21.62 -20.95 -11.92
CA SER A 189 -20.80 -20.63 -10.73
C SER A 189 -21.12 -21.56 -9.55
N PRO A 190 -20.15 -22.37 -9.06
CA PRO A 190 -20.38 -23.25 -7.92
C PRO A 190 -20.64 -22.50 -6.60
N LEU A 191 -20.39 -21.18 -6.57
CA LEU A 191 -20.69 -20.31 -5.45
C LEU A 191 -22.17 -19.89 -5.37
N VAL A 192 -22.89 -19.91 -6.50
CA VAL A 192 -24.27 -19.39 -6.60
C VAL A 192 -25.23 -20.48 -7.07
N ASP A 193 -24.90 -21.15 -8.16
CA ASP A 193 -25.68 -22.22 -8.79
C ASP A 193 -24.74 -23.18 -9.50
N ASN A 194 -24.49 -24.36 -8.91
CA ASN A 194 -23.66 -25.42 -9.51
C ASN A 194 -24.47 -26.29 -10.50
N GLY A 195 -25.49 -25.71 -11.12
CA GLY A 195 -26.36 -26.38 -12.08
C GLY A 195 -25.68 -26.62 -13.43
N VAL A 196 -26.03 -27.73 -14.08
CA VAL A 196 -25.54 -28.08 -15.42
C VAL A 196 -26.14 -27.13 -16.45
N ARG A 197 -25.32 -26.72 -17.42
CA ARG A 197 -25.66 -25.92 -18.60
C ARG A 197 -25.14 -26.63 -19.85
N GLU A 198 -25.91 -26.57 -20.92
CA GLU A 198 -25.55 -27.18 -22.21
C GLU A 198 -25.89 -26.18 -23.31
N THR A 199 -24.94 -25.94 -24.21
CA THR A 199 -25.12 -25.04 -25.35
C THR A 199 -24.57 -25.70 -26.62
N ARG A 200 -25.26 -25.53 -27.74
CA ARG A 200 -24.81 -26.07 -29.03
C ARG A 200 -23.77 -25.14 -29.67
N LEU A 201 -22.78 -25.75 -30.31
CA LEU A 201 -21.67 -25.04 -30.96
C LEU A 201 -22.16 -24.13 -32.10
N ASP A 202 -23.11 -24.57 -32.92
CA ASP A 202 -23.66 -23.77 -34.01
C ASP A 202 -24.36 -22.50 -33.52
N GLU A 203 -25.03 -22.55 -32.36
CA GLU A 203 -25.64 -21.40 -31.70
C GLU A 203 -24.59 -20.44 -31.12
N LEU A 204 -23.53 -20.98 -30.50
CA LEU A 204 -22.40 -20.18 -30.00
C LEU A 204 -21.69 -19.43 -31.12
N LEU A 205 -21.32 -20.12 -32.21
CA LEU A 205 -20.58 -19.51 -33.31
C LEU A 205 -21.40 -18.48 -34.09
N GLN A 206 -22.73 -18.61 -34.15
CA GLN A 206 -23.61 -17.64 -34.83
C GLN A 206 -23.64 -16.27 -34.15
N THR A 207 -23.48 -16.24 -32.83
CA THR A 207 -23.56 -15.01 -32.03
C THR A 207 -22.19 -14.49 -31.60
N ALA A 208 -21.13 -15.25 -31.89
CA ALA A 208 -19.77 -14.91 -31.52
C ALA A 208 -19.17 -13.79 -32.39
N SER A 209 -18.34 -12.96 -31.77
CA SER A 209 -17.39 -12.13 -32.49
C SER A 209 -16.23 -12.99 -32.96
N VAL A 210 -15.91 -12.96 -34.26
CA VAL A 210 -14.86 -13.79 -34.85
C VAL A 210 -13.62 -12.96 -35.11
N THR A 211 -12.49 -13.40 -34.55
CA THR A 211 -11.18 -12.80 -34.76
C THR A 211 -10.27 -13.80 -35.48
N PRO A 212 -9.84 -13.54 -36.72
CA PRO A 212 -8.84 -14.38 -37.38
C PRO A 212 -7.47 -14.19 -36.70
N LEU A 213 -6.75 -15.29 -36.47
CA LEU A 213 -5.39 -15.21 -35.97
C LEU A 213 -4.42 -14.91 -37.11
N VAL A 214 -3.52 -13.96 -36.88
CA VAL A 214 -2.52 -13.48 -37.83
C VAL A 214 -1.17 -14.12 -37.50
N PRO A 215 -0.41 -14.57 -38.51
CA PRO A 215 0.92 -15.14 -38.27
C PRO A 215 1.92 -14.05 -37.89
N VAL A 216 2.68 -14.29 -36.82
CA VAL A 216 3.81 -13.45 -36.38
C VAL A 216 4.98 -14.36 -36.03
N GLY A 217 6.00 -14.42 -36.90
CA GLY A 217 7.09 -15.40 -36.74
C GLY A 217 6.57 -16.84 -36.79
N ASP A 218 6.79 -17.58 -35.71
CA ASP A 218 6.30 -18.94 -35.47
C ASP A 218 5.02 -18.99 -34.61
N LEU A 219 4.39 -17.83 -34.33
CA LEU A 219 3.15 -17.70 -33.57
C LEU A 219 1.93 -17.35 -34.44
N TRP A 220 0.74 -17.60 -33.88
CA TRP A 220 -0.56 -17.14 -34.39
C TRP A 220 -1.28 -16.36 -33.29
N LEU A 221 -1.50 -15.05 -33.53
CA LEU A 221 -1.94 -14.06 -32.54
C LEU A 221 -3.18 -13.29 -33.02
N GLU A 222 -3.89 -12.64 -32.09
CA GLU A 222 -4.87 -11.60 -32.45
C GLU A 222 -4.14 -10.37 -33.07
N ALA A 223 -4.80 -9.62 -33.97
CA ALA A 223 -4.15 -8.74 -34.96
C ALA A 223 -3.46 -7.46 -34.42
N ASP A 224 -3.53 -7.16 -33.12
CA ASP A 224 -3.13 -5.87 -32.55
C ASP A 224 -1.66 -5.80 -32.09
N CYS A 225 -0.85 -6.84 -32.36
CA CYS A 225 0.49 -7.01 -31.77
C CYS A 225 1.65 -6.70 -32.74
N HIS A 226 1.67 -5.50 -33.35
CA HIS A 226 2.71 -5.12 -34.31
C HIS A 226 3.53 -3.89 -33.88
N PRO A 227 4.79 -4.08 -33.43
CA PRO A 227 5.68 -2.95 -33.15
C PRO A 227 6.12 -2.24 -34.44
N GLU A 228 6.52 -0.97 -34.30
CA GLU A 228 7.15 -0.22 -35.40
C GLU A 228 8.40 -0.95 -35.91
N GLN A 229 8.59 -1.01 -37.23
CA GLN A 229 9.72 -1.75 -37.80
C GLN A 229 11.05 -1.00 -37.64
N THR A 230 10.98 0.33 -37.60
CA THR A 230 12.15 1.21 -37.57
C THR A 230 11.84 2.49 -36.83
N PHE A 231 12.85 3.10 -36.23
CA PHE A 231 12.78 4.47 -35.75
C PHE A 231 13.98 5.29 -36.22
N GLU A 232 13.83 6.60 -36.20
CA GLU A 232 14.92 7.55 -36.47
C GLU A 232 14.97 8.64 -35.38
N ARG A 233 16.18 9.00 -34.95
CA ARG A 233 16.46 10.12 -34.04
C ARG A 233 17.64 10.92 -34.59
N ARG A 234 17.38 12.16 -35.00
CA ARG A 234 18.41 13.07 -35.55
C ARG A 234 18.99 13.97 -34.48
N SER A 235 20.25 14.39 -34.68
CA SER A 235 20.82 15.53 -33.97
C SER A 235 20.07 16.82 -34.32
N ALA A 236 20.22 17.85 -33.49
CA ALA A 236 19.52 19.12 -33.67
C ALA A 236 19.91 19.84 -34.97
N ASP A 237 21.14 19.64 -35.45
CA ASP A 237 21.64 20.17 -36.72
C ASP A 237 21.34 19.27 -37.94
N GLY A 238 20.71 18.11 -37.70
CA GLY A 238 20.36 17.11 -38.70
C GLY A 238 21.53 16.36 -39.33
N GLN A 239 22.78 16.63 -38.90
CA GLN A 239 23.98 16.03 -39.48
C GLN A 239 24.21 14.59 -39.03
N GLN A 240 23.79 14.25 -37.82
CA GLN A 240 23.87 12.91 -37.27
C GLN A 240 22.48 12.26 -37.25
N CYS A 241 22.45 10.96 -37.47
CA CYS A 241 21.22 10.19 -37.52
C CYS A 241 21.41 8.83 -36.83
N LEU A 242 20.72 8.63 -35.71
CA LEU A 242 20.56 7.31 -35.10
C LEU A 242 19.33 6.63 -35.73
N GLN A 243 19.54 5.45 -36.30
CA GLN A 243 18.49 4.62 -36.89
C GLN A 243 18.42 3.28 -36.17
N GLY A 244 17.22 2.89 -35.75
CA GLY A 244 16.94 1.57 -35.18
C GLY A 244 16.16 0.72 -36.15
N ASN A 245 16.55 -0.54 -36.31
CA ASN A 245 15.80 -1.57 -37.01
C ASN A 245 15.41 -2.66 -36.03
N ILE A 246 14.13 -3.05 -36.01
CA ILE A 246 13.62 -4.01 -35.04
C ILE A 246 14.41 -5.32 -35.09
N SER A 247 14.76 -5.83 -33.92
CA SER A 247 15.45 -7.10 -33.73
C SER A 247 14.46 -8.08 -33.13
N LEU A 248 14.02 -9.02 -33.96
CA LEU A 248 13.13 -10.10 -33.53
C LEU A 248 13.90 -11.42 -33.49
N PRO A 249 13.63 -12.29 -32.50
CA PRO A 249 14.22 -13.62 -32.46
C PRO A 249 13.69 -14.47 -33.61
N SER A 250 14.45 -15.51 -33.97
CA SER A 250 14.04 -16.46 -35.00
C SER A 250 12.86 -17.34 -34.58
N THR A 251 12.71 -17.61 -33.28
CA THR A 251 11.61 -18.38 -32.68
C THR A 251 11.12 -17.68 -31.42
N PHE A 252 9.80 -17.43 -31.34
CA PHE A 252 9.18 -16.83 -30.16
C PHE A 252 8.68 -17.90 -29.18
N ARG A 253 8.32 -19.07 -29.70
CA ARG A 253 7.74 -20.17 -28.90
C ARG A 253 8.66 -20.71 -27.81
N ASP A 254 9.96 -20.62 -28.06
CA ASP A 254 11.00 -21.14 -27.16
C ASP A 254 11.34 -20.15 -26.02
N LEU A 255 10.87 -18.91 -26.10
CA LEU A 255 11.16 -17.87 -25.11
C LEU A 255 10.40 -18.09 -23.81
N ALA A 256 10.98 -17.68 -22.68
CA ALA A 256 10.27 -17.67 -21.39
C ALA A 256 8.96 -16.86 -21.44
N GLN A 257 8.99 -15.72 -22.15
CA GLN A 257 7.82 -14.89 -22.44
C GLN A 257 7.70 -14.69 -23.96
N PRO A 258 6.85 -15.46 -24.67
CA PRO A 258 6.78 -15.44 -26.13
C PRO A 258 6.43 -14.09 -26.76
N LEU A 259 5.73 -13.21 -26.04
CA LEU A 259 5.31 -11.90 -26.57
C LEU A 259 6.19 -10.74 -26.13
N GLU A 260 7.16 -10.97 -25.23
CA GLU A 260 8.04 -9.91 -24.75
C GLU A 260 8.74 -9.13 -25.87
N PRO A 261 9.26 -9.76 -26.95
CA PRO A 261 9.90 -9.01 -28.03
C PRO A 261 8.93 -8.18 -28.91
N LEU A 262 7.62 -8.42 -28.79
CA LEU A 262 6.59 -7.64 -29.49
C LEU A 262 6.04 -6.50 -28.61
N LEU A 263 5.91 -6.76 -27.30
CA LEU A 263 5.40 -5.78 -26.32
C LEU A 263 6.48 -4.77 -25.93
N SER A 264 7.73 -5.21 -25.79
CA SER A 264 8.90 -4.40 -25.44
C SER A 264 10.00 -4.59 -26.50
N PRO A 265 9.76 -4.14 -27.75
CA PRO A 265 10.65 -4.42 -28.88
C PRO A 265 12.03 -3.79 -28.70
N ARG A 266 13.06 -4.56 -29.05
CA ARG A 266 14.44 -4.10 -29.11
C ARG A 266 14.88 -3.89 -30.56
N TYR A 267 15.74 -2.92 -30.78
CA TYR A 267 16.17 -2.49 -32.11
C TYR A 267 17.69 -2.54 -32.20
N THR A 268 18.20 -3.15 -33.25
CA THR A 268 19.60 -2.96 -33.65
C THR A 268 19.81 -1.53 -34.11
N VAL A 269 20.80 -0.84 -33.55
CA VAL A 269 21.01 0.58 -33.83
C VAL A 269 22.24 0.83 -34.69
N SER A 270 22.17 1.88 -35.50
CA SER A 270 23.25 2.37 -36.35
C SER A 270 23.30 3.90 -36.28
N VAL A 271 24.49 4.48 -36.39
CA VAL A 271 24.66 5.94 -36.48
C VAL A 271 25.25 6.29 -37.83
N ASN A 272 24.58 7.16 -38.58
CA ASN A 272 24.96 7.55 -39.95
C ASN A 272 25.15 6.34 -40.89
N GLY A 273 24.31 5.32 -40.73
CA GLY A 273 24.38 4.08 -41.49
C GLY A 273 25.52 3.13 -41.08
N GLN A 274 26.32 3.46 -40.06
CA GLN A 274 27.30 2.53 -39.49
C GLN A 274 26.63 1.66 -38.42
N PRO A 275 26.49 0.33 -38.63
CA PRO A 275 25.85 -0.56 -37.67
C PRO A 275 26.68 -0.66 -36.38
N SER A 276 25.98 -0.91 -35.27
CA SER A 276 26.59 -1.24 -33.97
C SER A 276 26.14 -2.61 -33.49
N ASP A 277 26.81 -3.14 -32.47
CA ASP A 277 26.42 -4.37 -31.79
C ASP A 277 25.46 -4.11 -30.62
N LEU A 278 24.68 -3.03 -30.68
CA LEU A 278 23.80 -2.57 -29.61
C LEU A 278 22.32 -2.79 -29.93
N LEU A 279 21.57 -3.16 -28.89
CA LEU A 279 20.12 -3.30 -28.86
C LEU A 279 19.51 -2.22 -27.95
N MET A 280 18.57 -1.44 -28.49
CA MET A 280 17.95 -0.31 -27.80
C MET A 280 16.42 -0.43 -27.85
N ALA A 281 15.71 0.01 -26.81
CA ALA A 281 14.25 0.21 -26.92
C ALA A 281 13.94 1.49 -27.73
N ALA A 282 12.83 1.55 -28.47
CA ALA A 282 12.53 2.73 -29.31
C ALA A 282 12.30 4.03 -28.50
N ASP A 283 11.84 3.87 -27.26
CA ASP A 283 11.58 4.91 -26.27
C ASP A 283 12.73 5.07 -25.26
N ALA A 284 13.84 4.35 -25.43
CA ALA A 284 14.98 4.46 -24.54
C ALA A 284 15.50 5.92 -24.48
N PRO A 285 15.82 6.43 -23.28
CA PRO A 285 16.40 7.75 -23.12
C PRO A 285 17.64 7.96 -24.01
N LEU A 286 17.73 9.15 -24.60
CA LEU A 286 18.78 9.53 -25.53
C LEU A 286 19.05 11.03 -25.43
N VAL A 287 20.33 11.41 -25.46
CA VAL A 287 20.73 12.82 -25.53
C VAL A 287 21.92 13.03 -26.46
N TRP A 288 21.76 13.97 -27.39
CA TRP A 288 22.87 14.47 -28.20
C TRP A 288 23.63 15.54 -27.42
N SER A 289 24.95 15.53 -27.56
CA SER A 289 25.84 16.59 -27.07
C SER A 289 25.48 17.95 -27.64
N THR A 290 25.84 19.02 -26.93
CA THR A 290 25.61 20.40 -27.39
C THR A 290 26.26 20.70 -28.75
N ASP A 291 27.44 20.14 -29.02
CA ASP A 291 28.14 20.30 -30.31
C ASP A 291 27.69 19.29 -31.39
N GLN A 292 26.72 18.42 -31.07
CA GLN A 292 26.16 17.39 -31.93
C GLN A 292 27.19 16.36 -32.43
N ARG A 293 28.36 16.24 -31.79
CA ARG A 293 29.43 15.29 -32.19
C ARG A 293 29.48 14.02 -31.34
N ALA A 294 28.66 13.96 -30.30
CA ALA A 294 28.51 12.82 -29.41
C ALA A 294 27.04 12.59 -29.02
N LEU A 295 26.74 11.37 -28.60
CA LEU A 295 25.43 10.87 -28.20
C LEU A 295 25.60 9.96 -26.98
N VAL A 296 24.73 10.08 -25.98
CA VAL A 296 24.55 9.03 -24.96
C VAL A 296 23.14 8.45 -25.07
N CYS A 297 23.03 7.12 -24.98
CA CYS A 297 21.75 6.41 -24.88
C CYS A 297 21.85 5.22 -23.92
N LEU A 298 20.70 4.64 -23.59
CA LEU A 298 20.60 3.36 -22.88
C LEU A 298 20.43 2.21 -23.86
N ALA A 299 21.33 1.22 -23.81
CA ALA A 299 21.31 0.07 -24.70
C ALA A 299 21.99 -1.16 -24.08
N GLN A 300 21.71 -2.32 -24.65
CA GLN A 300 22.33 -3.61 -24.30
C GLN A 300 23.25 -4.07 -25.42
N GLN A 301 24.31 -4.81 -25.09
CA GLN A 301 25.15 -5.44 -26.11
C GLN A 301 24.49 -6.72 -26.63
N GLN A 302 24.39 -6.90 -27.95
CA GLN A 302 23.69 -8.01 -28.59
C GLN A 302 24.24 -9.40 -28.21
N SER A 303 25.55 -9.49 -27.97
CA SER A 303 26.27 -10.72 -27.62
C SER A 303 26.51 -10.89 -26.11
N GLY A 304 26.03 -9.94 -25.29
CA GLY A 304 26.26 -9.91 -23.85
C GLY A 304 25.32 -10.82 -23.07
N HIS A 305 25.82 -11.39 -21.98
CA HIS A 305 25.01 -11.98 -20.91
C HIS A 305 24.72 -10.97 -19.78
N GLU A 306 25.00 -9.69 -20.00
CA GLU A 306 24.74 -8.65 -19.01
C GLU A 306 23.23 -8.39 -18.93
N GLU A 307 22.67 -8.55 -17.72
CA GLU A 307 21.28 -8.26 -17.44
C GLU A 307 21.08 -6.73 -17.36
N GLY A 308 20.39 -6.17 -18.35
CA GLY A 308 19.86 -4.80 -18.31
C GLY A 308 20.58 -3.77 -19.19
N ASP A 309 19.95 -2.60 -19.33
CA ASP A 309 20.44 -1.52 -20.18
C ASP A 309 21.59 -0.75 -19.49
N LEU A 310 22.65 -0.48 -20.24
CA LEU A 310 23.79 0.34 -19.81
C LEU A 310 23.84 1.66 -20.57
N TYR A 311 24.56 2.64 -20.02
CA TYR A 311 24.84 3.89 -20.71
C TYR A 311 25.93 3.68 -21.76
N TRP A 312 25.65 4.03 -23.01
CA TRP A 312 26.60 3.97 -24.12
C TRP A 312 26.87 5.36 -24.66
N LEU A 313 28.15 5.70 -24.79
CA LEU A 313 28.61 6.91 -25.45
C LEU A 313 29.04 6.59 -26.87
N TRP A 314 28.47 7.27 -27.84
CA TRP A 314 28.97 7.37 -29.20
C TRP A 314 29.65 8.72 -29.40
N GLN A 315 30.81 8.75 -30.03
CA GLN A 315 31.43 9.98 -30.52
C GLN A 315 31.85 9.82 -31.97
N LEU A 316 31.76 10.89 -32.75
CA LEU A 316 32.04 10.86 -34.19
C LEU A 316 33.44 10.30 -34.52
N ASP A 317 34.44 10.62 -33.69
CA ASP A 317 35.85 10.29 -33.96
C ASP A 317 36.30 8.96 -33.34
N THR A 318 35.60 8.45 -32.31
CA THR A 318 36.03 7.27 -31.53
C THR A 318 35.04 6.10 -31.56
N GLY A 319 33.81 6.34 -32.03
CA GLY A 319 32.75 5.33 -32.08
C GLY A 319 32.08 5.08 -30.73
N TRP A 320 31.55 3.86 -30.56
CA TRP A 320 30.80 3.44 -29.37
C TRP A 320 31.73 2.94 -28.25
N ARG A 321 31.42 3.34 -27.02
CA ARG A 321 31.97 2.74 -25.80
C ARG A 321 30.94 2.73 -24.67
N ALA A 322 30.99 1.72 -23.83
CA ALA A 322 30.18 1.68 -22.61
C ALA A 322 30.72 2.71 -21.60
N LEU A 323 29.81 3.40 -20.92
CA LEU A 323 30.09 4.19 -19.74
C LEU A 323 29.88 3.32 -18.49
N PRO A 324 30.66 3.53 -17.42
CA PRO A 324 30.48 2.78 -16.18
C PRO A 324 29.17 3.17 -15.47
N SER A 325 28.85 2.48 -14.37
CA SER A 325 27.76 2.92 -13.48
C SER A 325 28.02 4.37 -13.03
N PRO A 326 27.02 5.26 -13.11
CA PRO A 326 27.21 6.67 -12.78
C PRO A 326 27.40 6.93 -11.28
N TRP A 327 27.02 5.96 -10.45
CA TRP A 327 27.16 6.05 -9.01
C TRP A 327 27.51 4.72 -8.36
N VAL A 328 28.24 4.79 -7.24
CA VAL A 328 28.55 3.65 -6.37
C VAL A 328 27.71 3.79 -5.10
N LYS A 329 26.68 2.93 -4.95
CA LYS A 329 25.74 3.01 -3.82
C LYS A 329 26.41 2.64 -2.50
N SER A 330 26.01 3.32 -1.42
CA SER A 330 26.31 2.94 -0.04
C SER A 330 25.01 2.67 0.72
N ALA A 331 24.99 1.64 1.57
CA ALA A 331 23.83 1.33 2.42
C ALA A 331 23.64 2.35 3.56
N ALA A 332 24.65 3.16 3.87
CA ALA A 332 24.59 4.19 4.89
C ALA A 332 24.07 5.54 4.33
N GLU A 333 23.88 5.67 3.03
CA GLU A 333 23.38 6.89 2.38
C GLU A 333 21.89 6.79 2.03
N PRO A 334 21.20 7.93 1.82
CA PRO A 334 19.86 7.95 1.26
C PRO A 334 19.73 7.07 0.01
N SER A 335 18.61 6.36 -0.12
CA SER A 335 18.35 5.58 -1.31
C SER A 335 17.92 6.50 -2.46
N PHE A 336 18.45 6.23 -3.65
CA PHE A 336 18.01 6.89 -4.87
C PHE A 336 18.22 6.00 -6.09
N TYR A 337 17.51 6.34 -7.16
CA TYR A 337 17.64 5.71 -8.47
C TYR A 337 17.90 6.77 -9.53
N TRP A 338 18.47 6.31 -10.64
CA TRP A 338 18.85 7.14 -11.78
C TRP A 338 18.53 6.36 -13.06
N HIS A 339 18.05 7.07 -14.07
CA HIS A 339 17.69 6.46 -15.36
C HIS A 339 17.61 7.48 -16.49
N GLU A 340 17.16 8.70 -16.17
CA GLU A 340 16.91 9.74 -17.16
C GLU A 340 18.21 10.37 -17.67
N LEU A 341 18.34 10.57 -18.99
CA LEU A 341 19.45 11.32 -19.59
C LEU A 341 19.03 12.78 -19.77
N LEU A 342 19.68 13.70 -19.06
CA LEU A 342 19.31 15.12 -19.04
C LEU A 342 20.08 15.95 -20.07
N SER A 343 21.41 15.80 -20.10
CA SER A 343 22.28 16.57 -20.98
C SER A 343 23.63 15.89 -21.18
N LEU A 344 24.29 16.22 -22.27
CA LEU A 344 25.66 15.82 -22.57
C LEU A 344 26.46 17.06 -22.99
N ASP A 345 27.56 17.32 -22.28
CA ASP A 345 28.54 18.34 -22.66
C ASP A 345 29.90 17.68 -23.00
N ALA A 346 30.94 18.50 -23.16
CA ALA A 346 32.27 18.02 -23.56
C ALA A 346 32.92 17.10 -22.52
N ASP A 347 32.58 17.27 -21.25
CA ASP A 347 33.26 16.66 -20.12
C ASP A 347 32.37 15.71 -19.33
N HIS A 348 31.05 15.94 -19.30
CA HIS A 348 30.10 15.21 -18.45
C HIS A 348 28.83 14.82 -19.19
N VAL A 349 28.30 13.66 -18.80
CA VAL A 349 26.89 13.33 -18.98
C VAL A 349 26.15 13.61 -17.66
N ARG A 350 25.00 14.29 -17.76
CA ARG A 350 24.10 14.52 -16.62
C ARG A 350 22.95 13.53 -16.66
N ILE A 351 22.82 12.76 -15.60
CA ILE A 351 21.83 11.70 -15.46
C ILE A 351 20.87 12.10 -14.33
N GLY A 352 19.58 12.18 -14.63
CA GLY A 352 18.53 12.51 -13.70
C GLY A 352 18.36 11.43 -12.63
N ALA A 353 18.28 11.88 -11.39
CA ALA A 353 18.10 11.06 -10.20
C ALA A 353 17.16 11.75 -9.22
N TYR A 354 16.75 11.04 -8.18
CA TYR A 354 15.88 11.59 -7.14
C TYR A 354 16.18 10.96 -5.78
N LEU A 355 16.18 11.75 -4.71
CA LEU A 355 16.27 11.20 -3.36
C LEU A 355 14.94 10.58 -2.93
N ASP A 356 15.01 9.47 -2.20
CA ASP A 356 13.85 8.92 -1.52
C ASP A 356 13.21 9.93 -0.58
N TYR A 357 11.92 9.74 -0.35
CA TYR A 357 11.23 10.42 0.74
C TYR A 357 11.21 9.51 1.97
N PRO A 358 12.05 9.79 2.99
CA PRO A 358 11.99 9.07 4.25
C PRO A 358 10.74 9.52 5.01
N ARG A 359 9.94 8.59 5.51
CA ARG A 359 8.78 8.88 6.35
C ARG A 359 8.77 7.99 7.59
N PRO A 360 8.54 8.54 8.80
CA PRO A 360 8.30 7.70 9.96
C PRO A 360 7.14 6.73 9.77
N GLY A 361 7.27 5.50 10.26
CA GLY A 361 6.30 4.43 10.02
C GLY A 361 4.88 4.68 10.54
N SER A 362 4.66 5.67 11.41
CA SER A 362 3.37 6.04 11.99
C SER A 362 3.09 7.54 11.80
N GLY A 363 3.35 8.05 10.59
CA GLY A 363 3.08 9.43 10.19
C GLY A 363 4.12 10.41 10.74
N ARG A 364 3.85 11.04 11.88
CA ARG A 364 4.75 12.04 12.50
C ARG A 364 5.86 11.42 13.33
N TYR A 365 5.71 10.16 13.76
CA TYR A 365 6.71 9.45 14.52
C TYR A 365 6.79 8.00 14.04
N GLY A 366 7.78 7.25 14.52
CA GLY A 366 7.82 5.82 14.27
C GLY A 366 9.07 5.16 14.80
N TYR A 367 9.14 3.84 14.61
CA TYR A 367 10.29 3.02 14.99
C TYR A 367 11.12 2.52 13.81
N ARG A 368 10.80 3.03 12.63
CA ARG A 368 11.49 2.83 11.36
C ARG A 368 11.24 4.06 10.50
N LEU A 369 12.11 4.25 9.50
CA LEU A 369 11.91 5.20 8.42
C LEU A 369 11.65 4.39 7.14
N ASP A 370 10.47 4.59 6.56
CA ASP A 370 10.08 3.98 5.29
C ASP A 370 10.60 4.86 4.14
N SER A 371 11.22 4.27 3.12
CA SER A 371 11.72 4.98 1.93
C SER A 371 10.70 4.89 0.79
N ILE A 372 10.11 6.03 0.45
CA ILE A 372 9.14 6.13 -0.66
C ILE A 372 9.87 6.57 -1.94
N HIS A 373 9.74 5.76 -3.00
CA HIS A 373 10.41 5.94 -4.31
C HIS A 373 9.44 6.36 -5.43
N GLY A 374 8.39 7.12 -5.09
CA GLY A 374 7.51 7.77 -6.04
C GLY A 374 6.98 9.09 -5.48
N ASP A 375 6.49 9.96 -6.37
CA ASP A 375 5.68 11.10 -5.94
C ASP A 375 4.46 10.56 -5.16
N THR A 376 4.08 11.25 -4.09
CA THR A 376 3.06 10.75 -3.15
C THR A 376 2.24 11.90 -2.57
N GLU A 377 1.35 11.60 -1.65
CA GLU A 377 0.59 12.59 -0.90
C GLU A 377 1.27 12.94 0.42
N THR A 378 1.18 14.20 0.80
CA THR A 378 1.64 14.68 2.10
C THR A 378 0.67 15.68 2.70
N GLN A 379 0.79 15.85 4.01
CA GLN A 379 0.14 16.92 4.72
C GLN A 379 0.80 18.26 4.38
N THR A 380 -0.01 19.25 4.01
CA THR A 380 0.43 20.62 3.70
C THR A 380 0.04 21.60 4.80
N ASP A 381 -1.18 21.48 5.32
CA ASP A 381 -1.68 22.30 6.42
C ASP A 381 -2.87 21.62 7.12
N HIS A 382 -3.56 22.36 7.99
CA HIS A 382 -4.86 22.02 8.55
C HIS A 382 -5.91 23.08 8.24
N ASP A 383 -7.16 22.66 8.09
CA ASP A 383 -8.29 23.60 8.11
C ASP A 383 -8.57 24.12 9.54
N ALA A 384 -9.54 25.04 9.66
CA ALA A 384 -9.90 25.64 10.95
C ALA A 384 -10.45 24.62 11.98
N GLN A 385 -10.94 23.45 11.54
CA GLN A 385 -11.45 22.38 12.38
C GLN A 385 -10.41 21.26 12.57
N GLY A 386 -9.17 21.49 12.12
CA GLY A 386 -8.05 20.57 12.31
C GLY A 386 -7.99 19.42 11.31
N ARG A 387 -8.80 19.42 10.25
CA ARG A 387 -8.69 18.42 9.18
C ARG A 387 -7.42 18.62 8.39
N VAL A 388 -6.78 17.53 8.00
CA VAL A 388 -5.57 17.59 7.18
C VAL A 388 -5.90 18.10 5.79
N GLN A 389 -5.12 19.08 5.32
CA GLN A 389 -5.08 19.46 3.92
C GLN A 389 -4.00 18.64 3.21
N VAL A 390 -4.44 17.83 2.24
CA VAL A 390 -3.56 16.96 1.46
C VAL A 390 -3.04 17.73 0.25
N GLY A 391 -1.75 17.61 0.01
CA GLY A 391 -1.12 18.11 -1.21
C GLY A 391 -0.15 17.09 -1.77
N GLU A 392 0.32 17.39 -2.98
CA GLU A 392 1.30 16.55 -3.65
C GLU A 392 2.70 16.72 -3.01
N PHE A 393 3.39 15.60 -2.86
CA PHE A 393 4.80 15.52 -2.52
C PHE A 393 5.58 15.10 -3.77
N LYS A 394 6.45 15.99 -4.23
CA LYS A 394 7.41 15.70 -5.30
C LYS A 394 8.73 15.28 -4.69
N LEU A 395 9.27 14.15 -5.15
CA LEU A 395 10.60 13.72 -4.73
C LEU A 395 11.66 14.77 -5.11
N THR A 396 12.69 14.89 -4.28
CA THR A 396 13.79 15.84 -4.52
C THR A 396 14.58 15.39 -5.74
N ARG A 397 14.52 16.19 -6.81
CA ARG A 397 15.21 15.89 -8.06
C ARG A 397 16.65 16.38 -7.98
N MET A 398 17.55 15.63 -8.60
CA MET A 398 18.97 15.93 -8.69
C MET A 398 19.55 15.35 -9.97
N ALA A 399 20.76 15.75 -10.33
CA ALA A 399 21.50 15.15 -11.43
C ALA A 399 22.83 14.58 -10.93
N ILE A 400 23.21 13.44 -11.48
CA ILE A 400 24.55 12.88 -11.35
C ILE A 400 25.35 13.40 -12.54
N ALA A 401 26.37 14.21 -12.28
CA ALA A 401 27.32 14.64 -13.29
C ALA A 401 28.47 13.63 -13.33
N MET A 402 28.43 12.73 -14.31
CA MET A 402 29.45 11.71 -14.52
C MET A 402 30.44 12.17 -15.59
N PRO A 403 31.74 12.26 -15.28
CA PRO A 403 32.77 12.55 -16.28
C PRO A 403 32.79 11.49 -17.39
N LEU A 404 33.01 11.91 -18.64
CA LEU A 404 33.08 10.99 -19.78
C LEU A 404 34.29 10.05 -19.71
N ASP A 405 35.32 10.38 -18.94
CA ASP A 405 36.50 9.53 -18.66
C ASP A 405 36.43 8.82 -17.30
N SER A 406 35.25 8.83 -16.65
CA SER A 406 34.99 8.15 -15.39
C SER A 406 35.42 6.69 -15.44
N ARG A 407 35.96 6.21 -14.32
CA ARG A 407 36.34 4.80 -14.13
C ARG A 407 35.26 4.03 -13.37
N GLY A 408 34.17 4.70 -13.01
CA GLY A 408 33.08 4.10 -12.22
C GLY A 408 33.46 3.86 -10.77
N VAL A 409 34.45 4.58 -10.24
CA VAL A 409 34.84 4.45 -8.84
C VAL A 409 34.16 5.52 -7.99
N ARG A 410 34.04 5.25 -6.68
CA ARG A 410 33.40 6.19 -5.76
C ARG A 410 34.13 7.54 -5.76
N GLY A 411 33.36 8.60 -5.95
CA GLY A 411 33.86 9.98 -6.01
C GLY A 411 34.25 10.49 -7.40
N ASP A 412 34.21 9.66 -8.46
CA ASP A 412 34.41 10.14 -9.83
C ASP A 412 33.30 11.12 -10.26
N SER A 413 32.05 10.78 -9.95
CA SER A 413 30.87 11.62 -10.21
C SER A 413 30.56 12.53 -9.03
N PHE A 414 29.91 13.66 -9.30
CA PHE A 414 29.34 14.54 -8.27
C PHE A 414 27.83 14.72 -8.47
N VAL A 415 27.15 15.19 -7.44
CA VAL A 415 25.71 15.46 -7.49
C VAL A 415 25.45 16.95 -7.66
N GLU A 416 24.59 17.29 -8.61
CA GLU A 416 24.00 18.61 -8.79
C GLU A 416 22.59 18.59 -8.18
N THR A 417 22.31 19.48 -7.24
CA THR A 417 20.97 19.60 -6.64
C THR A 417 19.97 20.15 -7.67
N GLN A 418 18.67 20.13 -7.34
CA GLN A 418 17.70 20.91 -8.10
C GLN A 418 18.11 22.40 -8.19
N PRO A 419 17.77 23.08 -9.30
CA PRO A 419 18.10 24.49 -9.48
C PRO A 419 17.51 25.34 -8.36
N MET A 420 18.34 26.20 -7.79
CA MET A 420 17.97 27.22 -6.82
C MET A 420 17.49 28.50 -7.54
N LEU A 421 17.07 29.50 -6.77
CA LEU A 421 16.71 30.82 -7.29
C LEU A 421 17.88 31.39 -8.13
N GLY A 422 17.59 31.78 -9.38
CA GLY A 422 18.61 32.23 -10.33
C GLY A 422 19.24 31.12 -11.18
N GLY A 423 18.77 29.87 -11.05
CA GLY A 423 19.16 28.75 -11.89
C GLY A 423 20.48 28.06 -11.48
N ALA A 424 21.11 28.51 -10.40
CA ALA A 424 22.33 27.86 -9.89
C ALA A 424 21.99 26.53 -9.20
N CYS A 425 22.77 25.49 -9.46
CA CYS A 425 22.70 24.23 -8.71
C CYS A 425 23.82 24.20 -7.67
N ALA A 426 23.55 23.57 -6.52
CA ALA A 426 24.61 23.23 -5.58
C ALA A 426 25.30 21.94 -6.01
N HIS A 427 26.62 21.88 -5.86
CA HIS A 427 27.44 20.73 -6.25
C HIS A 427 27.93 20.03 -4.98
N LEU A 428 27.61 18.75 -4.82
CA LEU A 428 28.06 17.88 -3.75
C LEU A 428 29.16 16.96 -4.27
N ILE A 429 30.40 17.24 -3.86
CA ILE A 429 31.61 16.55 -4.34
C ILE A 429 32.16 15.69 -3.21
N TRP A 430 32.33 14.40 -3.46
CA TRP A 430 32.75 13.42 -2.45
C TRP A 430 34.17 13.73 -1.91
N LEU A 431 34.35 13.61 -0.61
CA LEU A 431 35.62 13.82 0.11
C LEU A 431 36.20 12.53 0.69
N GLY A 432 35.33 11.57 1.04
CA GLY A 432 35.71 10.36 1.74
C GLY A 432 34.53 9.76 2.49
N ASP A 433 34.66 8.48 2.85
CA ASP A 433 33.68 7.78 3.69
C ASP A 433 34.16 7.68 5.14
N ASN A 434 33.21 7.66 6.08
CA ASN A 434 33.51 7.20 7.43
C ASN A 434 33.65 5.66 7.49
N ARG A 435 33.94 5.12 8.68
CA ARG A 435 34.13 3.67 8.90
C ARG A 435 32.88 2.83 8.56
N ASP A 436 31.70 3.45 8.57
CA ASP A 436 30.41 2.82 8.35
C ASP A 436 29.95 2.98 6.88
N GLY A 437 30.77 3.60 6.02
CA GLY A 437 30.52 3.77 4.58
C GLY A 437 29.67 4.99 4.21
N LEU A 438 29.36 5.86 5.18
CA LEU A 438 28.66 7.14 4.95
C LEU A 438 29.61 8.16 4.33
N GLY A 439 29.24 8.72 3.17
CA GLY A 439 30.05 9.71 2.46
C GLY A 439 29.93 11.12 3.05
N GLY A 440 31.07 11.79 3.16
CA GLY A 440 31.17 13.22 3.40
C GLY A 440 31.42 13.98 2.10
N TYR A 441 30.72 15.09 1.90
CA TYR A 441 30.75 15.87 0.67
C TYR A 441 31.12 17.33 0.93
N ARG A 442 31.90 17.92 0.03
CA ARG A 442 32.03 19.37 -0.08
C ARG A 442 30.82 19.90 -0.84
N CYS A 443 30.20 20.97 -0.33
CA CYS A 443 29.11 21.65 -1.01
C CYS A 443 29.58 23.00 -1.58
N ARG A 444 29.22 23.27 -2.84
CA ARG A 444 29.50 24.55 -3.52
C ARG A 444 28.26 25.06 -4.24
N ILE A 445 27.90 26.32 -4.04
CA ILE A 445 26.79 27.00 -4.72
C ILE A 445 27.38 28.14 -5.57
N GLY A 446 27.48 27.94 -6.89
CA GLY A 446 28.22 28.85 -7.77
C GLY A 446 29.70 28.98 -7.34
N ASP A 447 30.10 30.18 -6.92
CA ASP A 447 31.45 30.43 -6.39
C ASP A 447 31.54 30.28 -4.86
N TRP A 448 30.40 30.23 -4.17
CA TRP A 448 30.35 30.11 -2.72
C TRP A 448 30.63 28.68 -2.28
N HIS A 449 31.75 28.50 -1.58
CA HIS A 449 32.11 27.23 -0.96
C HIS A 449 31.61 27.22 0.47
N LEU A 450 30.73 26.27 0.79
CA LEU A 450 30.19 26.15 2.13
C LEU A 450 31.28 25.57 3.06
N PRO A 451 31.47 26.16 4.26
CA PRO A 451 32.41 25.62 5.22
C PRO A 451 31.96 24.24 5.74
N GLY A 452 32.92 23.35 6.03
CA GLY A 452 32.65 22.02 6.57
C GLY A 452 32.41 20.94 5.50
N SER A 453 31.91 19.80 5.97
CA SER A 453 31.55 18.63 5.17
C SER A 453 30.08 18.29 5.40
N TRP A 454 29.40 17.79 4.38
CA TRP A 454 27.94 17.62 4.36
C TRP A 454 27.57 16.20 3.95
N LEU A 455 26.40 15.75 4.39
CA LEU A 455 25.80 14.51 3.89
C LEU A 455 25.19 14.71 2.51
N LEU A 456 24.95 13.60 1.80
CA LEU A 456 24.24 13.62 0.52
C LEU A 456 22.76 14.05 0.66
N ASP A 457 22.15 13.81 1.83
CA ASP A 457 20.74 14.16 2.07
C ASP A 457 20.55 15.68 2.12
N HIS A 458 19.78 16.21 1.17
CA HIS A 458 19.57 17.64 0.99
C HIS A 458 18.16 17.96 0.47
N ARG A 459 17.68 19.18 0.70
CA ARG A 459 16.42 19.68 0.10
C ARG A 459 16.59 21.14 -0.31
N VAL A 460 16.22 21.52 -1.53
CA VAL A 460 16.07 22.95 -1.87
C VAL A 460 14.64 23.35 -1.55
N SER A 461 14.45 24.45 -0.84
CA SER A 461 13.13 24.98 -0.50
C SER A 461 12.29 25.25 -1.75
N ASP A 462 10.97 25.14 -1.63
CA ASP A 462 9.99 25.60 -2.61
C ASP A 462 10.24 26.99 -3.23
N CYS A 463 10.70 27.97 -2.45
CA CYS A 463 11.04 29.31 -2.93
C CYS A 463 12.39 29.40 -3.66
N GLY A 464 13.13 28.30 -3.76
CA GLY A 464 14.46 28.18 -4.37
C GLY A 464 15.59 28.91 -3.65
N ARG A 465 15.31 29.70 -2.60
CA ARG A 465 16.31 30.52 -1.89
C ARG A 465 17.24 29.69 -1.00
N TYR A 466 16.71 28.66 -0.39
CA TYR A 466 17.36 27.94 0.69
C TYR A 466 17.72 26.51 0.28
N LEU A 467 18.88 26.04 0.74
CA LEU A 467 19.30 24.64 0.65
C LEU A 467 19.47 24.08 2.06
N ALA A 468 18.65 23.11 2.43
CA ALA A 468 18.79 22.36 3.68
C ALA A 468 19.83 21.25 3.52
N LEU A 469 20.69 21.12 4.52
CA LEU A 469 21.82 20.20 4.57
C LEU A 469 21.96 19.61 5.98
N LEU A 470 22.59 18.44 6.05
CA LEU A 470 23.03 17.81 7.30
C LEU A 470 24.56 17.81 7.35
N PRO A 471 25.19 18.24 8.46
CA PRO A 471 26.64 18.19 8.59
C PRO A 471 27.14 16.74 8.72
N PHE A 472 28.29 16.45 8.10
CA PHE A 472 28.95 15.15 8.16
C PHE A 472 29.90 15.06 9.35
N GLU A 473 29.68 14.08 10.22
CA GLU A 473 30.52 13.77 11.38
C GLU A 473 31.17 12.39 11.20
N HIS A 474 32.50 12.31 11.32
CA HIS A 474 33.26 11.10 10.98
C HIS A 474 33.00 9.91 11.93
N SER A 475 32.46 10.15 13.12
CA SER A 475 32.35 9.16 14.19
C SER A 475 30.98 8.44 14.24
N THR A 476 30.00 8.89 13.45
CA THR A 476 28.58 8.49 13.57
C THR A 476 27.90 8.53 12.20
N THR A 477 26.74 7.86 12.08
CA THR A 477 25.87 7.93 10.89
C THR A 477 24.75 8.97 11.05
N VAL A 478 24.52 9.46 12.27
CA VAL A 478 23.48 10.44 12.62
C VAL A 478 24.13 11.81 12.83
N THR A 479 23.50 12.88 12.36
CA THR A 479 24.02 14.25 12.54
C THR A 479 23.49 14.93 13.81
N THR A 480 24.03 16.10 14.13
CA THR A 480 23.82 16.80 15.41
C THR A 480 22.87 18.00 15.34
N HIS A 481 22.47 18.40 14.14
CA HIS A 481 21.50 19.46 13.87
C HIS A 481 21.21 19.53 12.36
N GLY A 482 20.16 20.25 11.96
CA GLY A 482 19.94 20.67 10.57
C GLY A 482 20.54 22.04 10.28
N VAL A 483 20.98 22.27 9.05
CA VAL A 483 21.51 23.56 8.59
C VAL A 483 20.78 24.01 7.33
N ILE A 484 20.53 25.32 7.21
CA ILE A 484 20.04 25.94 5.99
C ILE A 484 21.11 26.89 5.43
N ALA A 485 21.52 26.68 4.19
CA ALA A 485 22.28 27.65 3.42
C ALA A 485 21.32 28.64 2.75
N ASP A 486 21.41 29.91 3.14
CA ASP A 486 20.70 31.02 2.51
C ASP A 486 21.54 31.53 1.34
N ALA A 487 21.23 31.07 0.12
CA ALA A 487 22.02 31.37 -1.06
C ALA A 487 21.99 32.87 -1.42
N LYS A 488 20.92 33.59 -1.03
CA LYS A 488 20.78 35.02 -1.27
C LYS A 488 21.71 35.84 -0.38
N GLU A 489 21.75 35.51 0.90
CA GLU A 489 22.57 36.23 1.90
C GLU A 489 23.97 35.61 2.08
N GLN A 490 24.26 34.51 1.39
CA GLN A 490 25.50 33.72 1.47
C GLN A 490 25.93 33.41 2.91
N ARG A 491 25.00 32.89 3.70
CA ARG A 491 25.20 32.53 5.12
C ARG A 491 24.55 31.21 5.46
N LEU A 492 25.06 30.59 6.52
CA LEU A 492 24.49 29.38 7.11
C LEU A 492 23.62 29.76 8.32
N LEU A 493 22.45 29.12 8.42
CA LEU A 493 21.55 29.19 9.56
C LEU A 493 21.54 27.81 10.22
N GLU A 494 22.11 27.74 11.42
CA GLU A 494 22.16 26.49 12.20
C GLU A 494 20.88 26.30 13.01
N GLY A 495 20.44 25.05 13.14
CA GLY A 495 19.36 24.66 14.02
C GLY A 495 19.83 24.28 15.42
N PRO A 496 18.88 24.05 16.35
CA PRO A 496 19.20 23.62 17.70
C PRO A 496 19.83 22.23 17.71
N SER A 497 20.67 21.95 18.72
CA SER A 497 21.33 20.67 18.88
C SER A 497 20.33 19.53 19.11
N MET A 498 20.33 18.54 18.23
CA MET A 498 19.52 17.32 18.32
C MET A 498 20.08 16.24 17.39
N TRP A 499 19.84 14.97 17.69
CA TRP A 499 20.23 13.90 16.77
C TRP A 499 19.27 13.84 15.59
N VAL A 500 19.77 14.08 14.37
CA VAL A 500 18.98 14.08 13.13
C VAL A 500 19.46 12.96 12.21
N GLU A 501 18.55 12.09 11.81
CA GLU A 501 18.84 10.96 10.91
C GLU A 501 18.68 11.37 9.45
N ARG A 502 17.57 12.04 9.10
CA ARG A 502 17.20 12.37 7.72
C ARG A 502 16.52 13.73 7.61
N ILE A 503 16.63 14.37 6.44
CA ILE A 503 15.76 15.48 6.05
C ILE A 503 14.48 14.89 5.45
N LEU A 504 13.33 15.28 5.99
CA LEU A 504 12.03 14.83 5.47
C LEU A 504 11.58 15.73 4.32
N ASP A 505 11.59 17.04 4.55
CA ASP A 505 10.97 18.00 3.64
C ASP A 505 11.43 19.44 3.89
N PHE A 506 11.26 20.32 2.89
CA PHE A 506 11.45 21.76 3.04
C PHE A 506 10.46 22.56 2.17
N ARG A 507 9.31 22.90 2.75
CA ARG A 507 8.23 23.67 2.10
C ARG A 507 7.64 24.70 3.04
N ASP A 508 7.02 25.74 2.50
CA ASP A 508 6.31 26.78 3.25
C ASP A 508 7.18 27.44 4.33
N GLY A 509 8.48 27.56 4.05
CA GLY A 509 9.47 28.07 5.00
C GLY A 509 9.71 27.17 6.22
N ARG A 510 9.31 25.89 6.18
CA ARG A 510 9.50 24.91 7.26
C ARG A 510 10.39 23.76 6.79
N LEU A 511 11.50 23.55 7.50
CA LEU A 511 12.36 22.38 7.37
C LEU A 511 11.87 21.28 8.31
N SER A 512 11.47 20.14 7.75
CA SER A 512 11.05 18.96 8.51
C SER A 512 12.17 17.94 8.58
N LEU A 513 12.47 17.44 9.78
CA LEU A 513 13.58 16.53 10.07
C LEU A 513 13.09 15.30 10.84
N ALA A 514 13.68 14.13 10.60
CA ALA A 514 13.53 12.97 11.47
C ALA A 514 14.61 13.03 12.55
N ALA A 515 14.19 13.35 13.77
CA ALA A 515 15.07 13.38 14.93
C ALA A 515 14.99 12.07 15.73
N VAL A 516 16.14 11.57 16.18
CA VAL A 516 16.23 10.42 17.09
C VAL A 516 16.13 10.93 18.52
N GLN A 517 15.03 10.61 19.21
CA GLN A 517 14.81 11.05 20.58
C GLN A 517 15.04 9.95 21.62
N GLY A 518 15.06 8.68 21.22
CA GLY A 518 15.30 7.57 22.15
C GLY A 518 15.22 6.19 21.53
N ARG A 519 15.09 5.18 22.39
CA ARG A 519 14.88 3.78 22.07
C ARG A 519 13.74 3.20 22.89
N LEU A 520 12.98 2.30 22.26
CA LEU A 520 11.99 1.47 22.91
C LEU A 520 12.44 0.01 22.87
N ASP A 521 12.43 -0.67 24.00
CA ASP A 521 12.72 -2.11 24.06
C ASP A 521 11.68 -2.89 23.23
N SER A 522 12.12 -3.92 22.49
CA SER A 522 11.28 -4.64 21.53
C SER A 522 10.09 -5.36 22.17
N ASN A 523 10.12 -5.61 23.49
CA ASN A 523 9.06 -6.28 24.25
C ASN A 523 8.05 -5.29 24.87
N ARG A 524 8.16 -3.99 24.59
CA ARG A 524 7.26 -2.96 25.13
C ARG A 524 6.39 -2.34 24.04
N ASP A 525 5.14 -2.11 24.41
CA ASP A 525 4.20 -1.35 23.61
C ASP A 525 4.49 0.15 23.70
N SER A 526 4.20 0.86 22.61
CA SER A 526 4.30 2.32 22.53
C SER A 526 2.99 2.94 22.97
N SER A 527 3.05 4.06 23.69
CA SER A 527 1.89 4.92 23.93
C SER A 527 2.26 6.40 23.81
N PRO A 528 1.29 7.30 23.60
CA PRO A 528 1.53 8.74 23.63
C PRO A 528 2.26 9.25 24.89
N LEU A 529 2.03 8.63 26.05
CA LEU A 529 2.74 8.98 27.30
C LEU A 529 4.16 8.44 27.37
N GLN A 530 4.48 7.37 26.65
CA GLN A 530 5.80 6.76 26.66
C GLN A 530 6.15 6.19 25.29
N ARG A 531 6.75 7.04 24.45
CA ARG A 531 7.25 6.64 23.12
C ARG A 531 8.59 5.90 23.18
N PHE A 532 9.36 6.08 24.23
CA PHE A 532 10.65 5.42 24.44
C PHE A 532 10.91 5.26 25.94
N ASN A 533 11.68 4.25 26.31
CA ASN A 533 12.09 4.02 27.71
C ASN A 533 13.57 4.32 27.96
N VAL A 534 14.36 4.53 26.90
CA VAL A 534 15.74 4.99 26.97
C VAL A 534 15.88 6.25 26.12
N ALA A 535 16.21 7.38 26.74
CA ALA A 535 16.41 8.63 26.01
C ALA A 535 17.69 8.58 25.16
N ALA A 536 17.69 9.31 24.03
CA ALA A 536 18.90 9.53 23.27
C ALA A 536 19.93 10.29 24.13
N PRO A 537 21.23 9.97 24.00
CA PRO A 537 22.27 10.64 24.77
C PRO A 537 22.40 12.12 24.37
N GLU A 538 23.05 12.95 25.18
CA GLU A 538 23.34 14.33 24.78
C GLU A 538 24.26 14.39 23.55
N VAL A 539 24.05 15.40 22.71
CA VAL A 539 24.88 15.63 21.51
C VAL A 539 26.36 15.73 21.91
N GLY A 540 27.22 14.96 21.23
CA GLY A 540 28.66 14.87 21.54
C GLY A 540 29.06 13.67 22.40
N SER A 541 28.09 12.86 22.86
CA SER A 541 28.34 11.58 23.55
C SER A 541 28.70 10.44 22.58
N ASP A 542 28.93 9.22 23.11
CA ASP A 542 29.21 8.02 22.31
C ASP A 542 28.08 7.70 21.31
N SER A 543 28.45 7.50 20.03
CA SER A 543 27.56 7.21 18.91
C SER A 543 27.11 5.74 18.84
N SER A 544 27.58 4.88 19.74
CA SER A 544 27.15 3.47 19.80
C SER A 544 25.64 3.28 19.96
N PHE A 545 24.95 4.28 20.54
CA PHE A 545 23.49 4.29 20.70
C PHE A 545 22.73 4.13 19.38
N PHE A 546 23.26 4.59 18.25
CA PHE A 546 22.55 4.63 16.96
C PHE A 546 22.71 3.35 16.14
N ARG A 547 23.58 2.42 16.56
CA ARG A 547 23.79 1.18 15.83
C ARG A 547 22.57 0.26 15.91
N PRO A 548 22.28 -0.55 14.88
CA PRO A 548 21.21 -1.54 14.94
C PRO A 548 21.30 -2.44 16.19
N ASN A 549 20.16 -2.73 16.80
CA ASN A 549 20.05 -3.59 17.98
C ASN A 549 18.74 -4.39 17.87
N GLU A 550 18.80 -5.71 18.04
CA GLU A 550 17.61 -6.57 17.93
C GLU A 550 16.68 -6.44 19.15
N GLN A 551 17.21 -6.02 20.31
CA GLN A 551 16.48 -5.92 21.57
C GLN A 551 15.78 -4.58 21.77
N SER A 552 16.08 -3.59 20.92
CA SER A 552 15.45 -2.27 21.00
C SER A 552 15.39 -1.58 19.65
N ARG A 553 14.35 -0.78 19.45
CA ARG A 553 14.10 -0.01 18.23
C ARG A 553 14.32 1.48 18.48
N LEU A 554 14.98 2.18 17.56
CA LEU A 554 15.13 3.63 17.60
C LEU A 554 13.76 4.29 17.46
N PHE A 555 13.52 5.36 18.22
CA PHE A 555 12.32 6.18 18.10
C PHE A 555 12.67 7.46 17.34
N TYR A 556 12.02 7.61 16.18
CA TYR A 556 12.10 8.77 15.31
C TYR A 556 10.87 9.66 15.54
N ASN A 557 11.11 10.95 15.69
CA ASN A 557 10.07 11.96 15.77
C ASN A 557 10.29 13.04 14.71
N THR A 558 9.21 13.51 14.09
CA THR A 558 9.26 14.63 13.16
C THR A 558 9.42 15.93 13.94
N VAL A 559 10.48 16.67 13.63
CA VAL A 559 10.73 18.01 14.16
C VAL A 559 10.67 18.99 13.01
N GLN A 560 9.92 20.08 13.21
CA GLN A 560 9.86 21.18 12.25
C GLN A 560 10.68 22.36 12.76
N LEU A 561 11.49 22.93 11.87
CA LEU A 561 12.29 24.13 12.10
C LEU A 561 11.87 25.21 11.10
N GLN A 562 11.92 26.48 11.52
CA GLN A 562 11.70 27.62 10.64
C GLN A 562 12.90 28.57 10.68
N PRO A 563 13.29 29.18 9.55
CA PRO A 563 14.37 30.15 9.51
C PRO A 563 13.95 31.47 10.17
N THR A 564 14.78 31.93 11.10
CA THR A 564 14.68 33.28 11.69
C THR A 564 15.75 34.20 11.09
N ALA A 565 15.91 35.41 11.63
CA ALA A 565 16.91 36.35 11.16
C ALA A 565 18.36 35.83 11.28
N SER A 566 18.66 34.94 12.24
CA SER A 566 20.04 34.49 12.52
C SER A 566 20.23 32.98 12.70
N GLN A 567 19.17 32.22 12.92
CA GLN A 567 19.24 30.78 13.22
C GLN A 567 17.94 30.07 12.82
N LEU A 568 17.88 28.74 12.92
CA LEU A 568 16.62 28.01 12.84
C LEU A 568 16.00 27.88 14.22
N SER A 569 14.70 28.11 14.33
CA SER A 569 13.94 27.90 15.57
C SER A 569 13.01 26.70 15.42
N ALA A 570 12.91 25.88 16.46
CA ALA A 570 11.92 24.82 16.52
C ALA A 570 10.50 25.40 16.47
N VAL A 571 9.63 24.69 15.76
CA VAL A 571 8.19 24.95 15.72
C VAL A 571 7.55 24.02 16.74
N GLU A 572 6.64 24.57 17.55
CA GLU A 572 5.87 23.77 18.50
C GLU A 572 5.08 22.65 17.78
N PRO A 573 5.07 21.42 18.30
CA PRO A 573 4.43 20.28 17.65
C PRO A 573 2.90 20.29 17.77
N TRP A 574 2.33 21.28 18.48
CA TRP A 574 0.91 21.45 18.78
C TRP A 574 0.39 22.79 18.25
N ARG A 575 -0.92 22.87 18.02
CA ARG A 575 -1.62 24.08 17.56
C ARG A 575 -2.51 24.65 18.67
N LEU A 576 -2.58 25.98 18.78
CA LEU A 576 -3.60 26.63 19.60
C LEU A 576 -4.90 26.75 18.80
N VAL A 577 -6.03 26.31 19.36
CA VAL A 577 -7.34 26.33 18.66
C VAL A 577 -8.38 27.09 19.47
N ASP A 578 -9.31 27.74 18.76
CA ASP A 578 -10.37 28.58 19.32
C ASP A 578 -11.77 27.96 19.21
N ARG A 579 -11.86 26.76 18.63
CA ARG A 579 -13.12 26.09 18.29
C ARG A 579 -13.02 24.57 18.39
N PRO A 580 -14.15 23.86 18.49
CA PRO A 580 -14.16 22.41 18.44
C PRO A 580 -13.48 21.88 17.17
N GLN A 581 -12.63 20.87 17.36
CA GLN A 581 -11.96 20.17 16.27
C GLN A 581 -12.85 19.03 15.75
N ALA A 582 -12.68 18.66 14.48
CA ALA A 582 -13.43 17.57 13.85
C ALA A 582 -13.00 16.20 14.41
N ALA A 583 -13.86 15.18 14.28
CA ALA A 583 -13.54 13.79 14.61
C ALA A 583 -12.34 13.23 13.80
N THR A 584 -12.06 13.82 12.64
CA THR A 584 -10.94 13.51 11.73
C THR A 584 -9.72 14.40 11.97
N ALA A 585 -9.76 15.31 12.96
CA ALA A 585 -8.70 16.27 13.17
C ALA A 585 -7.37 15.61 13.54
N GLU A 586 -6.28 16.10 12.94
CA GLU A 586 -4.94 15.53 13.09
C GLU A 586 -4.02 16.46 13.88
N GLY A 587 -3.05 15.83 14.54
CA GLY A 587 -2.01 16.50 15.31
C GLY A 587 -2.48 16.96 16.68
N ASP A 588 -1.51 17.38 17.48
CA ASP A 588 -1.75 17.80 18.85
C ASP A 588 -2.30 19.23 18.87
N PHE A 589 -3.18 19.54 19.83
CA PHE A 589 -3.71 20.90 19.96
C PHE A 589 -4.09 21.25 21.40
N ILE A 590 -4.09 22.55 21.68
CA ILE A 590 -4.50 23.14 22.95
C ILE A 590 -5.73 24.00 22.70
N GLN A 591 -6.81 23.74 23.44
CA GLN A 591 -8.03 24.54 23.43
C GLN A 591 -8.19 25.24 24.78
N PRO A 592 -7.95 26.57 24.86
CA PRO A 592 -8.21 27.36 26.06
C PRO A 592 -9.68 27.30 26.46
N ALA A 593 -9.95 27.31 27.77
CA ALA A 593 -11.29 27.47 28.27
C ALA A 593 -11.79 28.92 28.02
N PRO A 594 -13.10 29.16 27.86
CA PRO A 594 -13.66 30.48 27.55
C PRO A 594 -13.25 31.61 28.51
N ASN A 595 -12.99 31.29 29.77
CA ASN A 595 -12.55 32.27 30.78
C ASN A 595 -11.02 32.47 30.84
N ASP A 596 -10.25 31.76 30.01
CA ASP A 596 -8.79 31.82 29.93
C ASP A 596 -8.04 31.39 31.21
N GLN A 597 -8.74 30.71 32.15
CA GLN A 597 -8.17 30.23 33.42
C GLN A 597 -7.75 28.76 33.39
N ASP A 598 -8.16 28.03 32.36
CA ASP A 598 -7.83 26.62 32.13
C ASP A 598 -7.62 26.39 30.63
N ALA A 599 -7.04 25.26 30.26
CA ALA A 599 -6.85 24.85 28.88
C ALA A 599 -6.81 23.32 28.78
N ALA A 600 -7.34 22.78 27.69
CA ALA A 600 -7.33 21.36 27.38
C ALA A 600 -6.27 21.08 26.32
N TRP A 601 -5.21 20.33 26.66
CA TRP A 601 -4.23 19.82 25.71
C TRP A 601 -4.58 18.39 25.33
N LEU A 602 -4.92 18.18 24.05
CA LEU A 602 -5.15 16.87 23.49
C LEU A 602 -4.01 16.48 22.54
N PHE A 603 -3.45 15.28 22.72
CA PHE A 603 -2.30 14.79 21.94
C PHE A 603 -2.36 13.29 21.67
N GLY A 604 -1.61 12.84 20.67
CA GLY A 604 -1.42 11.42 20.37
C GLY A 604 -2.63 10.72 19.76
N SER A 605 -3.58 11.48 19.18
CA SER A 605 -4.68 10.91 18.42
C SER A 605 -4.20 10.40 17.05
N GLU A 606 -4.54 9.16 16.73
CA GLU A 606 -4.02 8.43 15.56
C GLU A 606 -5.15 7.73 14.80
N THR A 607 -4.87 7.25 13.58
CA THR A 607 -5.80 6.36 12.86
C THR A 607 -5.66 4.94 13.38
N GLU A 608 -6.69 4.12 13.18
CA GLU A 608 -6.67 2.68 13.55
C GLU A 608 -5.60 1.87 12.80
N TYR A 609 -5.05 2.41 11.70
CA TYR A 609 -4.03 1.73 10.90
C TYR A 609 -2.61 1.95 11.41
N ALA A 610 -2.38 3.02 12.19
CA ALA A 610 -1.08 3.43 12.72
C ALA A 610 0.07 3.43 11.68
N ASP A 611 -0.24 3.76 10.43
CA ASP A 611 0.68 3.72 9.29
C ASP A 611 1.15 5.12 8.85
N SER A 612 1.96 5.15 7.80
CA SER A 612 2.57 6.37 7.27
C SER A 612 1.70 7.09 6.24
N TRP A 613 0.46 6.65 5.98
CA TRP A 613 -0.44 7.28 5.02
C TRP A 613 -1.20 8.44 5.67
N VAL A 614 -1.45 9.52 4.90
CA VAL A 614 -2.05 10.76 5.45
C VAL A 614 -3.47 10.53 5.98
N ARG A 615 -4.26 9.71 5.26
CA ARG A 615 -5.60 9.25 5.66
C ARG A 615 -6.48 10.41 6.15
N ALA A 616 -6.60 11.48 5.36
CA ALA A 616 -7.23 12.73 5.78
C ALA A 616 -8.69 12.55 6.24
N GLY A 617 -9.45 11.69 5.57
CA GLY A 617 -10.85 11.44 5.89
C GLY A 617 -11.12 10.39 6.98
N THR A 618 -10.08 9.74 7.53
CA THR A 618 -10.26 8.71 8.56
C THR A 618 -10.38 9.35 9.94
N PRO A 619 -11.29 8.90 10.83
CA PRO A 619 -11.35 9.44 12.18
C PRO A 619 -10.10 9.11 13.02
N ARG A 620 -9.86 9.90 14.07
CA ARG A 620 -8.76 9.66 15.01
C ARG A 620 -9.26 9.15 16.37
N LEU A 621 -8.45 8.30 17.01
CA LEU A 621 -8.71 7.69 18.32
C LEU A 621 -7.43 7.61 19.16
N GLY A 622 -7.56 7.16 20.42
CA GLY A 622 -6.41 6.92 21.30
C GLY A 622 -5.77 8.20 21.88
N GLY A 623 -6.41 9.35 21.68
CA GLY A 623 -5.97 10.64 22.17
C GLY A 623 -5.89 10.70 23.69
N HIS A 624 -4.93 11.49 24.17
CA HIS A 624 -4.68 11.76 25.57
C HIS A 624 -4.99 13.22 25.85
N LEU A 625 -5.70 13.49 26.94
CA LEU A 625 -6.08 14.83 27.37
C LEU A 625 -5.42 15.15 28.70
N LEU A 626 -4.79 16.32 28.80
CA LEU A 626 -4.40 16.96 30.05
C LEU A 626 -4.98 18.37 30.11
N THR A 627 -5.79 18.64 31.14
CA THR A 627 -6.23 20.01 31.44
C THR A 627 -5.18 20.75 32.27
N ALA A 628 -5.13 22.08 32.19
CA ALA A 628 -4.23 22.88 33.01
C ALA A 628 -4.57 22.78 34.49
N SER A 629 -5.83 22.45 34.83
CA SER A 629 -6.26 22.12 36.20
C SER A 629 -5.91 20.69 36.65
N GLY A 630 -5.21 19.89 35.84
CA GLY A 630 -4.68 18.58 36.22
C GLY A 630 -5.59 17.37 35.94
N CYS A 631 -6.79 17.53 35.37
CA CYS A 631 -7.57 16.38 34.88
C CYS A 631 -6.86 15.71 33.70
N ALA A 632 -6.64 14.41 33.80
CA ALA A 632 -5.95 13.61 32.79
C ALA A 632 -6.81 12.40 32.37
N LEU A 633 -7.00 12.25 31.06
CA LEU A 633 -7.81 11.18 30.45
C LEU A 633 -7.08 10.59 29.23
N ILE A 634 -7.35 9.33 28.93
CA ILE A 634 -6.85 8.62 27.75
C ILE A 634 -8.01 8.04 26.94
N ASP A 635 -7.69 7.50 25.76
CA ASP A 635 -8.61 6.84 24.82
C ASP A 635 -9.71 7.77 24.29
N LEU A 636 -9.34 9.04 24.07
CA LEU A 636 -10.23 10.06 23.54
C LEU A 636 -10.10 10.21 22.02
N ALA A 637 -11.15 10.76 21.43
CA ALA A 637 -11.15 11.25 20.08
C ALA A 637 -11.03 12.79 20.07
N PRO A 638 -10.61 13.42 18.97
CA PRO A 638 -10.21 14.84 18.99
C PRO A 638 -11.36 15.84 19.12
N SER A 639 -12.62 15.43 18.93
CA SER A 639 -13.76 16.34 19.06
C SER A 639 -14.03 16.63 20.54
N MET A 640 -13.93 17.92 20.93
CA MET A 640 -14.22 18.41 22.27
C MET A 640 -14.74 19.87 22.28
N ALA A 641 -15.48 20.24 23.32
CA ALA A 641 -16.03 21.59 23.52
C ALA A 641 -16.17 21.98 24.99
N TRP A 642 -15.73 23.19 25.32
CA TRP A 642 -15.93 23.79 26.64
C TRP A 642 -17.33 24.39 26.80
N SER A 643 -17.87 24.26 28.01
CA SER A 643 -19.03 25.04 28.46
C SER A 643 -18.66 26.53 28.64
N PRO A 644 -19.63 27.46 28.54
CA PRO A 644 -19.36 28.90 28.64
C PRO A 644 -18.74 29.32 29.99
N ASN A 645 -19.11 28.63 31.07
CA ASN A 645 -18.59 28.88 32.41
C ASN A 645 -17.25 28.18 32.69
N SER A 646 -16.66 27.51 31.69
CA SER A 646 -15.36 26.83 31.79
C SER A 646 -15.28 25.72 32.84
N ARG A 647 -16.42 25.23 33.34
CA ARG A 647 -16.47 24.15 34.34
C ARG A 647 -16.57 22.77 33.70
N TYR A 648 -17.34 22.67 32.63
CA TYR A 648 -17.58 21.41 31.95
C TYR A 648 -16.84 21.36 30.62
N LEU A 649 -16.25 20.21 30.32
CA LEU A 649 -15.65 19.88 29.04
C LEU A 649 -16.38 18.66 28.47
N ALA A 650 -17.07 18.86 27.37
CA ALA A 650 -17.68 17.78 26.59
C ALA A 650 -16.61 17.16 25.69
N LEU A 651 -16.50 15.84 25.74
CA LEU A 651 -15.46 15.05 25.10
C LEU A 651 -16.09 13.92 24.30
N THR A 652 -15.34 13.37 23.35
CA THR A 652 -15.73 12.16 22.64
C THR A 652 -14.69 11.05 22.81
N CYS A 653 -15.14 9.80 22.83
CA CYS A 653 -14.27 8.64 22.62
C CYS A 653 -14.78 7.82 21.44
N MET A 654 -13.88 7.11 20.78
CA MET A 654 -14.20 6.20 19.69
C MET A 654 -13.71 4.79 20.02
N ALA A 655 -14.55 3.80 19.78
CA ALA A 655 -14.21 2.37 19.84
C ALA A 655 -14.36 1.73 18.46
N THR A 656 -13.49 0.76 18.14
CA THR A 656 -13.58 -0.11 16.97
C THR A 656 -14.18 -1.46 17.36
N ASP A 657 -14.61 -2.25 16.37
CA ASP A 657 -15.16 -3.60 16.57
C ASP A 657 -16.43 -3.64 17.46
N VAL A 658 -17.26 -2.59 17.39
CA VAL A 658 -18.47 -2.42 18.21
C VAL A 658 -19.79 -2.50 17.42
N ALA A 659 -19.78 -3.21 16.30
CA ALA A 659 -20.92 -3.33 15.40
C ALA A 659 -22.19 -3.90 16.08
N GLU A 660 -22.02 -4.82 17.04
CA GLU A 660 -23.15 -5.38 17.79
C GLU A 660 -23.80 -4.37 18.74
N GLN A 661 -23.05 -3.36 19.20
CA GLN A 661 -23.49 -2.38 20.20
C GLN A 661 -24.08 -1.11 19.58
N CYS A 662 -23.50 -0.62 18.48
CA CYS A 662 -23.91 0.64 17.84
C CYS A 662 -24.37 0.50 16.38
N GLY A 663 -24.35 -0.70 15.81
CA GLY A 663 -24.74 -0.93 14.41
C GLY A 663 -23.72 -0.49 13.37
N SER A 664 -22.52 -0.08 13.79
CA SER A 664 -21.41 0.37 12.94
C SER A 664 -20.09 -0.21 13.45
N TYR A 665 -19.12 -0.42 12.55
CA TYR A 665 -17.78 -0.87 12.94
C TYR A 665 -17.14 0.06 13.97
N ARG A 666 -17.36 1.37 13.81
CA ARG A 666 -16.88 2.42 14.72
C ARG A 666 -18.04 2.98 15.53
N GLY A 667 -17.86 3.08 16.84
CA GLY A 667 -18.84 3.67 17.75
C GLY A 667 -18.26 4.86 18.49
N TRP A 668 -19.07 5.90 18.65
CA TRP A 668 -18.71 7.12 19.40
C TRP A 668 -19.56 7.33 20.66
N GLN A 669 -18.94 7.69 21.77
CA GLN A 669 -19.66 8.07 23.00
C GLN A 669 -19.36 9.51 23.40
N LEU A 670 -20.35 10.15 24.02
CA LEU A 670 -20.19 11.44 24.69
C LEU A 670 -19.70 11.23 26.13
N LEU A 671 -18.71 12.00 26.52
CA LEU A 671 -18.24 12.12 27.89
C LEU A 671 -18.41 13.56 28.35
N LEU A 672 -18.76 13.76 29.62
CA LEU A 672 -18.84 15.07 30.26
C LEU A 672 -17.91 15.09 31.48
N LEU A 673 -16.84 15.86 31.38
CA LEU A 673 -15.88 16.10 32.45
C LEU A 673 -16.26 17.37 33.21
N ASP A 674 -16.46 17.27 34.52
CA ASP A 674 -16.52 18.42 35.43
C ASP A 674 -15.12 18.64 36.01
N VAL A 675 -14.41 19.66 35.52
CA VAL A 675 -13.02 19.91 35.90
C VAL A 675 -12.88 20.44 37.32
N GLN A 676 -13.96 20.96 37.93
CA GLN A 676 -13.93 21.50 39.30
C GLN A 676 -14.31 20.44 40.33
N ALA A 677 -15.30 19.58 40.01
CA ALA A 677 -15.68 18.47 40.88
C ALA A 677 -14.82 17.22 40.66
N HIS A 678 -13.99 17.22 39.61
CA HIS A 678 -13.18 16.08 39.16
C HIS A 678 -14.04 14.82 38.96
N THR A 679 -15.13 14.96 38.21
CA THR A 679 -16.04 13.84 37.91
C THR A 679 -16.20 13.65 36.41
N LEU A 680 -16.31 12.40 35.98
CA LEU A 680 -16.52 12.02 34.59
C LEU A 680 -17.86 11.31 34.46
N ARG A 681 -18.68 11.72 33.49
CA ARG A 681 -19.94 11.04 33.14
C ARG A 681 -19.84 10.53 31.71
N ILE A 682 -20.37 9.34 31.46
CA ILE A 682 -20.39 8.71 30.14
C ILE A 682 -21.84 8.57 29.70
N HIS A 683 -22.18 9.10 28.53
CA HIS A 683 -23.52 8.96 27.97
C HIS A 683 -23.77 7.51 27.55
N PRO A 684 -24.88 6.88 27.96
CA PRO A 684 -25.12 5.46 27.70
C PRO A 684 -25.46 5.16 26.23
N GLN A 685 -25.90 6.17 25.46
CA GLN A 685 -26.21 6.01 24.04
C GLN A 685 -25.03 6.49 23.18
N TRP A 686 -24.79 5.74 22.11
CA TRP A 686 -23.80 6.06 21.09
C TRP A 686 -24.29 7.21 20.19
N LEU A 687 -23.40 8.13 19.84
CA LEU A 687 -23.73 9.38 19.12
C LEU A 687 -23.99 9.18 17.61
N GLY A 688 -23.55 8.07 17.03
CA GLY A 688 -23.51 7.86 15.57
C GLY A 688 -22.10 8.05 15.01
N ASN A 689 -21.99 8.43 13.73
CA ASN A 689 -20.70 8.53 13.05
C ASN A 689 -20.13 9.97 13.07
N ARG A 690 -18.81 10.08 13.27
CA ARG A 690 -18.01 11.33 13.23
C ARG A 690 -18.63 12.53 13.97
N PRO A 691 -18.96 12.43 15.27
CA PRO A 691 -19.57 13.52 16.02
C PRO A 691 -18.69 14.77 16.02
N GLN A 692 -19.32 15.91 15.75
CA GLN A 692 -18.70 17.23 15.73
C GLN A 692 -19.51 18.18 16.61
N PHE A 693 -18.88 18.75 17.63
CA PHE A 693 -19.55 19.76 18.47
C PHE A 693 -19.81 21.03 17.67
N GLU A 694 -21.05 21.52 17.72
CA GLU A 694 -21.45 22.80 17.12
C GLU A 694 -21.47 23.93 18.16
N SER A 695 -22.02 23.63 19.33
CA SER A 695 -22.14 24.58 20.43
C SER A 695 -22.26 23.87 21.77
N PHE A 696 -21.86 24.56 22.82
CA PHE A 696 -22.13 24.19 24.21
C PHE A 696 -22.53 25.47 24.93
N ASP A 697 -23.79 25.55 25.34
CA ASP A 697 -24.33 26.67 26.11
C ASP A 697 -24.67 26.26 27.57
N GLU A 698 -25.38 27.10 28.30
CA GLU A 698 -25.73 26.83 29.70
C GLU A 698 -26.81 25.74 29.86
N GLU A 699 -27.57 25.42 28.80
CA GLU A 699 -28.71 24.51 28.84
C GLU A 699 -28.43 23.18 28.13
N GLN A 700 -27.58 23.17 27.09
CA GLN A 700 -27.41 22.02 26.22
C GLN A 700 -26.05 21.94 25.52
N VAL A 701 -25.73 20.74 25.05
CA VAL A 701 -24.62 20.43 24.15
C VAL A 701 -25.21 20.05 22.79
N GLN A 702 -24.77 20.71 21.72
CA GLN A 702 -25.18 20.42 20.35
C GLN A 702 -24.06 19.71 19.59
N ILE A 703 -24.39 18.55 19.02
CA ILE A 703 -23.46 17.68 18.31
C ILE A 703 -24.05 17.32 16.96
N ARG A 704 -23.31 17.58 15.90
CA ARG A 704 -23.63 17.12 14.55
C ARG A 704 -23.02 15.74 14.34
N CYS A 705 -23.85 14.77 13.94
CA CYS A 705 -23.43 13.41 13.62
C CYS A 705 -23.75 13.11 12.16
N PHE A 706 -22.81 12.48 11.46
CA PHE A 706 -22.87 12.23 10.03
C PHE A 706 -23.35 10.82 9.73
N GLU A 707 -23.70 10.55 8.47
CA GLU A 707 -24.11 9.22 8.01
C GLU A 707 -22.91 8.27 7.89
N HIS A 708 -21.78 8.78 7.39
CA HIS A 708 -20.57 8.00 7.14
C HIS A 708 -19.53 8.18 8.25
N ASP A 709 -18.83 7.09 8.58
CA ASP A 709 -17.74 7.06 9.55
C ASP A 709 -16.39 7.46 8.96
N TRP A 710 -16.33 7.83 7.68
CA TRP A 710 -15.21 8.55 7.05
C TRP A 710 -15.70 9.82 6.35
N GLU A 711 -14.77 10.75 6.12
CA GLU A 711 -15.01 11.97 5.37
C GLU A 711 -14.60 11.76 3.90
N THR A 712 -15.50 12.08 2.97
CA THR A 712 -15.22 12.07 1.52
C THR A 712 -15.07 13.50 1.01
N GLU A 713 -14.22 13.70 0.00
CA GLU A 713 -13.99 15.03 -0.61
C GLU A 713 -15.25 15.63 -1.27
N SER A 714 -16.21 14.78 -1.63
CA SER A 714 -17.46 15.15 -2.33
C SER A 714 -18.72 15.04 -1.47
N SER A 715 -18.58 14.90 -0.14
CA SER A 715 -19.74 14.62 0.72
C SER A 715 -20.76 15.77 0.73
N GLU A 716 -21.96 15.51 0.22
CA GLU A 716 -23.13 16.39 0.41
C GLU A 716 -23.79 16.20 1.79
N ASP A 717 -23.33 15.21 2.58
CA ASP A 717 -23.87 14.88 3.90
C ASP A 717 -23.75 16.07 4.85
N GLN A 718 -24.89 16.71 5.10
CA GLN A 718 -25.00 17.81 6.05
C GLN A 718 -24.98 17.33 7.51
N GLY A 719 -25.13 16.03 7.77
CA GLY A 719 -25.29 15.46 9.10
C GLY A 719 -26.60 15.87 9.78
N SER A 720 -26.85 15.25 10.93
CA SER A 720 -28.00 15.53 11.80
C SER A 720 -27.52 16.11 13.13
N VAL A 721 -28.18 17.16 13.60
CA VAL A 721 -27.85 17.80 14.87
C VAL A 721 -28.66 17.15 15.99
N GLN A 722 -27.96 16.66 17.00
CA GLN A 722 -28.53 16.18 18.26
C GLN A 722 -28.31 17.22 19.34
N SER A 723 -29.35 17.53 20.11
CA SER A 723 -29.27 18.45 21.27
C SER A 723 -29.47 17.64 22.55
N LEU A 724 -28.47 17.67 23.43
CA LEU A 724 -28.46 16.94 24.69
C LEU A 724 -28.49 17.96 25.84
N LEU A 725 -29.55 17.92 26.65
CA LEU A 725 -29.71 18.83 27.78
C LEU A 725 -28.62 18.60 28.83
N LEU A 726 -27.93 19.67 29.24
CA LEU A 726 -26.88 19.63 30.26
C LEU A 726 -27.43 19.07 31.58
N ASP A 727 -28.63 19.48 31.99
CA ASP A 727 -29.27 18.94 33.20
C ASP A 727 -29.42 17.42 33.16
N ALA A 728 -29.82 16.87 32.00
CA ALA A 728 -29.94 15.42 31.84
C ALA A 728 -28.57 14.73 31.89
N LEU A 729 -27.54 15.32 31.27
CA LEU A 729 -26.16 14.83 31.34
C LEU A 729 -25.63 14.84 32.78
N LEU A 730 -25.96 15.86 33.57
CA LEU A 730 -25.52 15.97 34.97
C LEU A 730 -26.16 14.93 35.90
N GLN A 731 -27.35 14.41 35.56
CA GLN A 731 -28.01 13.32 36.29
C GLN A 731 -27.43 11.93 35.98
N LEU A 732 -26.55 11.80 34.99
CA LEU A 732 -25.89 10.53 34.69
C LEU A 732 -24.98 10.08 35.85
N PRO A 733 -24.74 8.76 36.00
CA PRO A 733 -23.78 8.26 36.97
C PRO A 733 -22.40 8.91 36.79
N ALA A 734 -21.89 9.49 37.87
CA ALA A 734 -20.60 10.16 37.89
C ALA A 734 -19.51 9.24 38.46
N GLU A 735 -18.45 9.02 37.68
CA GLU A 735 -17.20 8.43 38.15
C GLU A 735 -16.36 9.54 38.80
N GLN A 736 -15.98 9.37 40.07
CA GLN A 736 -15.07 10.29 40.76
C GLN A 736 -13.63 10.01 40.33
N LEU A 737 -12.94 11.04 39.84
CA LEU A 737 -11.51 10.97 39.57
C LEU A 737 -10.72 10.99 40.88
N ILE A 738 -9.63 10.24 40.91
CA ILE A 738 -8.75 10.11 42.07
C ILE A 738 -7.59 11.08 41.89
N GLY A 739 -7.37 11.93 42.90
CA GLY A 739 -6.25 12.85 42.95
C GLY A 739 -4.96 12.13 43.33
N GLN A 740 -3.91 12.29 42.53
CA GLN A 740 -2.58 11.76 42.77
C GLN A 740 -1.54 12.77 42.28
N ASP A 741 -0.81 13.38 43.23
CA ASP A 741 0.30 14.30 42.96
C ASP A 741 -0.04 15.43 41.96
N GLY A 742 -1.18 16.10 42.15
CA GLY A 742 -1.64 17.20 41.29
C GLY A 742 -2.43 16.76 40.04
N LEU A 743 -2.51 15.45 39.76
CA LEU A 743 -3.28 14.91 38.64
C LEU A 743 -4.59 14.29 39.12
N TRP A 744 -5.65 14.42 38.33
CA TRP A 744 -6.94 13.77 38.54
C TRP A 744 -7.17 12.70 37.48
N LEU A 745 -7.12 11.44 37.90
CA LEU A 745 -7.12 10.27 37.01
C LEU A 745 -8.34 9.39 37.27
N ARG A 746 -8.76 8.63 36.26
CA ARG A 746 -9.71 7.53 36.48
C ARG A 746 -9.09 6.47 37.37
N SER A 747 -9.90 5.80 38.18
CA SER A 747 -9.41 4.74 39.07
C SER A 747 -8.69 3.60 38.33
N SER A 748 -9.17 3.27 37.12
CA SER A 748 -8.56 2.29 36.21
C SER A 748 -7.23 2.72 35.59
N GLN A 749 -6.86 4.00 35.72
CA GLN A 749 -5.70 4.64 35.08
C GLN A 749 -4.67 5.13 36.11
N ALA A 750 -4.87 4.86 37.40
CA ALA A 750 -3.97 5.31 38.47
C ALA A 750 -2.54 4.78 38.30
N ASN A 751 -2.36 3.61 37.66
CA ASN A 751 -1.04 3.06 37.32
C ASN A 751 -0.25 3.91 36.32
N LEU A 752 -0.89 4.84 35.60
CA LEU A 752 -0.27 5.73 34.62
C LEU A 752 0.21 7.06 35.20
N ALA A 753 -0.02 7.34 36.49
CA ALA A 753 0.31 8.62 37.12
C ALA A 753 1.78 9.03 36.90
N PHE A 754 2.72 8.09 37.04
CA PHE A 754 4.13 8.34 36.80
C PHE A 754 4.43 8.75 35.34
N ALA A 755 3.73 8.15 34.37
CA ALA A 755 3.93 8.46 32.96
C ALA A 755 3.42 9.87 32.63
N TRP A 756 2.29 10.27 33.21
CA TRP A 756 1.77 11.64 33.11
C TRP A 756 2.71 12.68 33.74
N GLN A 757 3.32 12.37 34.88
CA GLN A 757 4.29 13.26 35.53
C GLN A 757 5.59 13.43 34.71
N ALA A 758 6.00 12.37 34.00
CA ALA A 758 7.19 12.39 33.16
C ALA A 758 6.97 13.14 31.83
N LEU A 759 5.72 13.46 31.49
CA LEU A 759 5.37 14.14 30.25
C LEU A 759 5.97 15.55 30.19
N ALA A 760 6.62 15.87 29.07
CA ALA A 760 7.06 17.23 28.81
C ALA A 760 5.84 18.11 28.48
N LEU A 761 5.59 19.12 29.31
CA LEU A 761 4.45 20.01 29.16
C LEU A 761 4.69 21.06 28.05
N PRO A 762 3.64 21.51 27.34
CA PRO A 762 3.73 22.58 26.37
C PRO A 762 4.24 23.87 27.01
N ALA A 763 5.21 24.54 26.36
CA ALA A 763 5.77 25.81 26.83
C ALA A 763 4.78 26.96 26.60
N THR A 764 3.70 27.00 27.37
CA THR A 764 2.63 28.00 27.30
C THR A 764 2.26 28.50 28.69
N ARG A 765 1.63 29.69 28.74
CA ARG A 765 1.16 30.28 30.00
C ARG A 765 0.19 29.41 30.80
N TYR A 766 -0.48 28.44 30.16
CA TYR A 766 -1.48 27.59 30.83
C TYR A 766 -0.83 26.45 31.61
N PHE A 767 0.28 25.88 31.11
CA PHE A 767 0.89 24.66 31.65
C PHE A 767 2.23 24.91 32.35
N GLU A 768 2.45 26.12 32.88
CA GLU A 768 3.62 26.43 33.72
C GLU A 768 3.58 25.59 35.01
N ARG A 769 4.73 25.04 35.47
CA ARG A 769 4.81 24.11 36.62
C ARG A 769 4.29 24.66 37.97
N GLY A 770 3.89 25.93 38.05
CA GLY A 770 3.20 26.50 39.21
C GLY A 770 1.68 26.35 39.19
N SER A 771 1.11 25.86 38.08
CA SER A 771 -0.35 25.77 37.84
C SER A 771 -0.93 24.35 37.96
N LEU A 772 -0.08 23.32 38.10
CA LEU A 772 -0.47 21.90 38.27
C LEU A 772 -0.34 21.43 39.72
#